data_AF-A0A938KW15-F1
#
_entry.id   AF-A0A938KW15-F1
#
_cell.length_a   1.000
_cell.length_b   1.000
_cell.length_c   1.000
_cell.angle_alpha   90.00
_cell.angle_beta   90.00
_cell.angle_gamma   90.00
#
_symmetry.space_group_name_H-M   'P 1'
#
loop_
_entity.id
_entity.type
_entity.pdbx_description
1 polymer ?
#
loop_
_entity_poly.entity_id
_entity_poly.type
_entity_poly.pdbx_seq_one_letter_code
_entity_poly.pdbx_strand_id
1 'polypeptide(L)'
;MTSLATENFAAEVRRLRANPATGRIDLSGRNFAGQRLEKLDLGACNLSGCDFSDTTIIDCDFSGSNLAGSLFQRARVGGSKFRSVEMSGADLEGADFGGADFTDANLSGADLRKTNLKDAILEGAKLGGADFLLTIMPDGSVYEPQTHGGTLVRSAGAGRHLKILLTMPTWTDDLGGFSKIGRIRNPQIPLGLLYLATIAENHGHHVTFIDCDVEGVTIDELTRRTVASGFDLVGLSATSPIFHKAVTAADRIKAALGAKVKIIVGGDHVNIFGTNVFFDCFDFLAIGEAEETWPEFLEAFASGATDYSGIDGIAWRRDGQVVRNKPRRIFPDLDKLPLPAVHLSRMKQYRMSFALWKNRNIGKYVSIMMSRGCPFKCSFCSESSDVKYDGEVAKMRYRSAENIADEMEAHYRNYGIKHFFFMDSNITLKKKHTVDLCNEIIKRKLPITFEGWTRANLINDEMMALLRRAGLVRLSCGVESGDPEVLKIIKKDVPQEATREFFRLCEKHGVEAMCSAMLGSPGETKASVRRTIQFLDSIPELLFTNFSIANPYPGTEMLKWAREGKYGLRLRYDELSKYTRYDDSPIEVNDLTAKDLVRYQALGLIKIHLRPRRFIAAIRMLGFAPLVPIFIKMVLKVVRGGREMLWAFLSTSRPGKEYVAPAPAKLS
;
A
#
# COMPACT_ATOMS: atom_id res chain seq x y z
N MET A 1 2.89 -37.87 31.32
CA MET A 1 1.55 -37.47 30.81
C MET A 1 1.49 -37.40 29.29
N THR A 2 2.61 -37.22 28.57
CA THR A 2 2.65 -37.10 27.10
C THR A 2 2.47 -38.40 26.31
N SER A 3 3.01 -39.55 26.76
CA SER A 3 2.87 -40.82 26.01
C SER A 3 1.41 -41.31 25.92
N LEU A 4 0.62 -41.07 26.98
CA LEU A 4 -0.82 -41.36 27.03
C LEU A 4 -1.64 -40.51 26.05
N ALA A 5 -1.18 -39.30 25.72
CA ALA A 5 -1.84 -38.44 24.74
C ALA A 5 -1.58 -38.93 23.30
N THR A 6 -0.35 -39.38 23.02
CA THR A 6 0.04 -39.94 21.73
C THR A 6 -0.66 -41.26 21.42
N GLU A 7 -0.80 -42.15 22.41
CA GLU A 7 -1.55 -43.42 22.26
C GLU A 7 -3.05 -43.19 22.03
N ASN A 8 -3.66 -42.24 22.75
CA ASN A 8 -5.06 -41.87 22.55
C ASN A 8 -5.28 -41.27 21.15
N PHE A 9 -4.37 -40.44 20.67
CA PHE A 9 -4.44 -39.88 19.33
C PHE A 9 -4.23 -40.94 18.24
N ALA A 10 -3.30 -41.88 18.41
CA ALA A 10 -3.12 -43.01 17.51
C ALA A 10 -4.40 -43.88 17.43
N ALA A 11 -5.05 -44.10 18.57
CA ALA A 11 -6.33 -44.80 18.63
C ALA A 11 -7.48 -44.00 17.99
N GLU A 12 -7.48 -42.67 18.10
CA GLU A 12 -8.43 -41.77 17.43
C GLU A 12 -8.26 -41.82 15.91
N VAL A 13 -7.03 -41.67 15.40
CA VAL A 13 -6.72 -41.73 13.96
C VAL A 13 -7.16 -43.07 13.36
N ARG A 14 -6.91 -44.19 14.06
CA ARG A 14 -7.38 -45.53 13.64
C ARG A 14 -8.90 -45.69 13.60
N ARG A 15 -9.65 -44.85 14.33
CA ARG A 15 -11.13 -44.89 14.38
C ARG A 15 -11.77 -43.97 13.33
N LEU A 16 -11.01 -43.04 12.74
CA LEU A 16 -11.52 -42.13 11.73
C LEU A 16 -11.74 -42.87 10.40
N ARG A 17 -12.91 -42.65 9.80
CA ARG A 17 -13.22 -43.19 8.48
C ARG A 17 -12.63 -42.27 7.40
N ALA A 18 -12.03 -42.87 6.39
CA ALA A 18 -11.57 -42.16 5.21
C ALA A 18 -12.72 -41.43 4.51
N ASN A 19 -12.45 -40.22 4.01
CA ASN A 19 -13.40 -39.43 3.25
C ASN A 19 -13.80 -40.18 1.96
N PRO A 20 -15.10 -40.37 1.67
CA PRO A 20 -15.56 -41.14 0.51
C PRO A 20 -15.12 -40.58 -0.85
N ALA A 21 -14.86 -39.27 -0.93
CA ALA A 21 -14.49 -38.60 -2.18
C ALA A 21 -12.99 -38.65 -2.48
N THR A 22 -12.15 -38.71 -1.44
CA THR A 22 -10.68 -38.65 -1.59
C THR A 22 -9.97 -39.94 -1.17
N GLY A 23 -10.66 -40.83 -0.45
CA GLY A 23 -10.07 -42.03 0.15
C GLY A 23 -9.11 -41.75 1.30
N ARG A 24 -9.03 -40.50 1.79
CA ARG A 24 -8.04 -40.05 2.79
C ARG A 24 -8.70 -39.72 4.13
N ILE A 25 -8.02 -39.95 5.23
CA ILE A 25 -8.44 -39.45 6.56
C ILE A 25 -8.18 -37.95 6.60
N ASP A 26 -9.20 -37.14 6.94
CA ASP A 26 -9.10 -35.68 6.99
C ASP A 26 -8.85 -35.17 8.42
N LEU A 27 -7.70 -34.54 8.58
CA LEU A 27 -7.18 -33.95 9.81
C LEU A 27 -6.80 -32.48 9.60
N SER A 28 -7.19 -31.87 8.47
CA SER A 28 -6.79 -30.51 8.09
C SER A 28 -7.13 -29.44 9.13
N GLY A 29 -6.27 -28.43 9.25
CA GLY A 29 -6.45 -27.29 10.15
C GLY A 29 -6.36 -27.59 11.65
N ARG A 30 -5.98 -28.81 12.05
CA ARG A 30 -5.82 -29.18 13.47
C ARG A 30 -4.55 -28.59 14.08
N ASN A 31 -4.59 -28.37 15.39
CA ASN A 31 -3.47 -27.85 16.16
C ASN A 31 -2.79 -28.98 16.94
N PHE A 32 -1.52 -29.21 16.60
CA PHE A 32 -0.59 -30.14 17.23
C PHE A 32 0.57 -29.43 17.93
N ALA A 33 0.57 -28.10 17.98
CA ALA A 33 1.69 -27.31 18.46
C ALA A 33 2.12 -27.69 19.88
N GLY A 34 3.44 -27.81 20.08
CA GLY A 34 4.07 -28.19 21.34
C GLY A 34 3.84 -29.64 21.77
N GLN A 35 3.15 -30.46 20.97
CA GLN A 35 2.87 -31.86 21.32
C GLN A 35 4.07 -32.77 21.00
N ARG A 36 3.98 -34.02 21.47
CA ARG A 36 4.92 -35.09 21.14
C ARG A 36 4.19 -36.19 20.38
N LEU A 37 4.58 -36.40 19.13
CA LEU A 37 4.03 -37.41 18.23
C LEU A 37 5.09 -38.48 18.02
N GLU A 38 4.74 -39.74 18.29
CA GLU A 38 5.66 -40.86 18.15
C GLU A 38 4.99 -42.03 17.45
N LYS A 39 5.68 -42.64 16.47
CA LYS A 39 5.29 -43.91 15.85
C LYS A 39 3.87 -43.91 15.28
N LEU A 40 3.44 -42.76 14.76
CA LEU A 40 2.13 -42.60 14.13
C LEU A 40 2.22 -42.88 12.64
N ASP A 41 1.23 -43.59 12.13
CA ASP A 41 0.98 -43.70 10.70
C ASP A 41 -0.05 -42.64 10.29
N LEU A 42 0.44 -41.62 9.60
CA LEU A 42 -0.32 -40.51 9.03
C LEU A 42 -0.20 -40.50 7.50
N GLY A 43 0.18 -41.64 6.91
CA GLY A 43 0.30 -41.81 5.47
C GLY A 43 -1.02 -41.53 4.76
N ALA A 44 -0.94 -40.90 3.58
CA ALA A 44 -2.08 -40.53 2.75
C ALA A 44 -3.16 -39.67 3.44
N CYS A 45 -2.91 -39.10 4.62
CA CYS A 45 -3.88 -38.24 5.31
C CYS A 45 -3.96 -36.84 4.67
N ASN A 46 -5.07 -36.13 4.87
CA ASN A 46 -5.15 -34.69 4.61
C ASN A 46 -4.84 -33.91 5.90
N LEU A 47 -3.70 -33.25 5.95
CA LEU A 47 -3.14 -32.49 7.08
C LEU A 47 -2.88 -31.02 6.69
N SER A 48 -3.51 -30.53 5.61
CA SER A 48 -3.27 -29.17 5.10
C SER A 48 -3.64 -28.13 6.14
N GLY A 49 -2.80 -27.11 6.30
CA GLY A 49 -3.01 -26.00 7.24
C GLY A 49 -2.97 -26.38 8.72
N CYS A 50 -2.53 -27.60 9.07
CA CYS A 50 -2.30 -27.98 10.46
C CYS A 50 -1.14 -27.20 11.08
N ASP A 51 -1.18 -27.05 12.41
CA ASP A 51 -0.12 -26.40 13.17
C ASP A 51 0.70 -27.43 13.95
N PHE A 52 1.95 -27.63 13.55
CA PHE A 52 2.96 -28.47 14.20
C PHE A 52 4.09 -27.64 14.82
N SER A 53 3.89 -26.34 15.05
CA SER A 53 4.91 -25.47 15.66
C SER A 53 5.40 -26.03 16.99
N ASP A 54 6.71 -25.99 17.25
CA ASP A 54 7.33 -26.49 18.48
C ASP A 54 7.04 -27.97 18.81
N THR A 55 6.52 -28.76 17.86
CA THR A 55 6.17 -30.17 18.05
C THR A 55 7.41 -31.04 18.00
N THR A 56 7.44 -32.13 18.78
CA THR A 56 8.43 -33.20 18.62
C THR A 56 7.81 -34.39 17.90
N ILE A 57 8.35 -34.76 16.74
CA ILE A 57 7.83 -35.82 15.86
C ILE A 57 8.91 -36.89 15.70
N ILE A 58 8.64 -38.13 16.12
CA ILE A 58 9.62 -39.20 16.14
C ILE A 58 9.04 -40.47 15.51
N ASP A 59 9.77 -41.07 14.56
CA ASP A 59 9.41 -42.34 13.93
C ASP A 59 7.98 -42.36 13.31
N CYS A 60 7.46 -41.22 12.86
CA CYS A 60 6.15 -41.12 12.23
C CYS A 60 6.23 -41.27 10.70
N ASP A 61 5.17 -41.78 10.08
CA ASP A 61 5.04 -41.89 8.62
C ASP A 61 4.03 -40.87 8.09
N PHE A 62 4.48 -39.91 7.27
CA PHE A 62 3.65 -38.93 6.57
C PHE A 62 3.57 -39.20 5.06
N SER A 63 4.01 -40.36 4.59
CA SER A 63 4.19 -40.62 3.17
C SER A 63 2.88 -40.48 2.38
N GLY A 64 2.90 -39.73 1.28
CA GLY A 64 1.73 -39.47 0.43
C GLY A 64 0.66 -38.53 1.04
N SER A 65 0.92 -37.95 2.21
CA SER A 65 -0.02 -37.04 2.87
C SER A 65 -0.03 -35.64 2.24
N ASN A 66 -1.10 -34.86 2.50
CA ASN A 66 -1.20 -33.46 2.10
C ASN A 66 -0.96 -32.56 3.32
N LEU A 67 0.16 -31.86 3.35
CA LEU A 67 0.60 -30.90 4.37
C LEU A 67 0.71 -29.48 3.79
N ALA A 68 0.00 -29.15 2.70
CA ALA A 68 0.09 -27.83 2.10
C ALA A 68 -0.30 -26.71 3.10
N GLY A 69 0.53 -25.67 3.19
CA GLY A 69 0.32 -24.52 4.07
C GLY A 69 0.33 -24.81 5.57
N SER A 70 0.80 -25.98 6.01
CA SER A 70 0.98 -26.30 7.42
C SER A 70 2.12 -25.51 8.06
N LEU A 71 2.07 -25.37 9.37
CA LEU A 71 3.06 -24.66 10.19
C LEU A 71 3.94 -25.67 10.93
N PHE A 72 5.25 -25.52 10.88
CA PHE A 72 6.24 -26.43 11.48
C PHE A 72 7.35 -25.66 12.20
N GLN A 73 7.16 -24.38 12.49
CA GLN A 73 8.23 -23.54 13.02
C GLN A 73 8.80 -24.14 14.29
N ARG A 74 10.13 -24.30 14.33
CA ARG A 74 10.87 -24.90 15.46
C ARG A 74 10.44 -26.32 15.84
N ALA A 75 9.73 -27.04 14.96
CA ALA A 75 9.46 -28.45 15.16
C ALA A 75 10.77 -29.25 15.17
N ARG A 76 10.81 -30.36 15.92
CA ARG A 76 11.93 -31.30 15.94
C ARG A 76 11.48 -32.65 15.41
N VAL A 77 12.09 -33.10 14.33
CA VAL A 77 11.70 -34.30 13.60
C VAL A 77 12.86 -35.27 13.55
N GLY A 78 12.63 -36.50 14.02
CA GLY A 78 13.63 -37.57 14.00
C GLY A 78 13.05 -38.88 13.47
N GLY A 79 13.79 -39.60 12.63
CA GLY A 79 13.40 -40.94 12.16
C GLY A 79 12.08 -41.03 11.37
N SER A 80 11.52 -39.90 10.95
CA SER A 80 10.19 -39.82 10.33
C SER A 80 10.26 -39.74 8.80
N LYS A 81 9.23 -40.25 8.12
CA LYS A 81 9.18 -40.37 6.65
C LYS A 81 8.23 -39.35 6.03
N PHE A 82 8.67 -38.68 4.97
CA PHE A 82 7.93 -37.64 4.24
C PHE A 82 7.91 -37.90 2.72
N ARG A 83 7.95 -39.18 2.31
CA ARG A 83 7.99 -39.53 0.88
C ARG A 83 6.72 -39.09 0.16
N SER A 84 6.85 -38.47 -1.00
CA SER A 84 5.74 -38.04 -1.86
C SER A 84 4.70 -37.15 -1.14
N VAL A 85 5.14 -36.36 -0.15
CA VAL A 85 4.28 -35.45 0.60
C VAL A 85 4.02 -34.15 -0.16
N GLU A 86 2.80 -33.59 -0.08
CA GLU A 86 2.55 -32.22 -0.56
C GLU A 86 2.73 -31.22 0.58
N MET A 87 3.79 -30.41 0.54
CA MET A 87 4.13 -29.38 1.53
C MET A 87 4.28 -27.99 0.90
N SER A 88 3.60 -27.74 -0.23
CA SER A 88 3.68 -26.45 -0.90
C SER A 88 3.22 -25.31 0.01
N GLY A 89 4.01 -24.24 0.11
CA GLY A 89 3.70 -23.07 0.94
C GLY A 89 3.70 -23.33 2.45
N ALA A 90 4.23 -24.46 2.93
CA ALA A 90 4.39 -24.73 4.35
C ALA A 90 5.44 -23.81 4.99
N ASP A 91 5.25 -23.46 6.26
CA ASP A 91 6.20 -22.66 7.04
C ASP A 91 7.03 -23.58 7.93
N LEU A 92 8.30 -23.79 7.58
CA LEU A 92 9.23 -24.69 8.23
C LEU A 92 10.32 -23.91 8.99
N GLU A 93 10.16 -22.60 9.21
CA GLU A 93 11.24 -21.75 9.73
C GLU A 93 11.83 -22.28 11.05
N GLY A 94 13.13 -22.55 11.05
CA GLY A 94 13.86 -23.02 12.24
C GLY A 94 13.53 -24.45 12.67
N ALA A 95 12.81 -25.22 11.86
CA ALA A 95 12.54 -26.62 12.14
C ALA A 95 13.79 -27.49 11.98
N ASP A 96 13.84 -28.61 12.69
CA ASP A 96 14.90 -29.62 12.57
C ASP A 96 14.33 -30.88 11.92
N PHE A 97 14.75 -31.13 10.68
CA PHE A 97 14.40 -32.27 9.84
C PHE A 97 15.64 -33.10 9.49
N GLY A 98 16.66 -33.08 10.34
CA GLY A 98 17.89 -33.84 10.10
C GLY A 98 17.61 -35.33 9.86
N GLY A 99 18.13 -35.88 8.77
CA GLY A 99 17.94 -37.28 8.39
C GLY A 99 16.53 -37.65 7.87
N ALA A 100 15.62 -36.68 7.68
CA ALA A 100 14.28 -36.96 7.17
C ALA A 100 14.28 -37.35 5.68
N ASP A 101 13.34 -38.20 5.28
CA ASP A 101 13.22 -38.66 3.89
C ASP A 101 12.09 -37.93 3.16
N PHE A 102 12.47 -37.00 2.28
CA PHE A 102 11.59 -36.19 1.42
C PHE A 102 11.59 -36.65 -0.04
N THR A 103 11.89 -37.92 -0.32
CA THR A 103 11.91 -38.44 -1.70
C THR A 103 10.56 -38.15 -2.41
N ASP A 104 10.60 -37.53 -3.58
CA ASP A 104 9.44 -37.11 -4.39
C ASP A 104 8.47 -36.11 -3.70
N ALA A 105 8.87 -35.44 -2.64
CA ALA A 105 8.04 -34.43 -1.95
C ALA A 105 7.85 -33.14 -2.77
N ASN A 106 6.76 -32.42 -2.56
CA ASN A 106 6.57 -31.07 -3.10
C ASN A 106 6.69 -30.00 -2.00
N LEU A 107 7.80 -29.29 -1.99
CA LEU A 107 8.11 -28.19 -1.07
C LEU A 107 8.05 -26.82 -1.78
N SER A 108 7.39 -26.71 -2.94
CA SER A 108 7.36 -25.47 -3.72
C SER A 108 6.75 -24.32 -2.92
N GLY A 109 7.42 -23.16 -2.88
CA GLY A 109 6.96 -21.99 -2.13
C GLY A 109 7.05 -22.11 -0.60
N ALA A 110 7.65 -23.19 -0.06
CA ALA A 110 7.80 -23.36 1.38
C ALA A 110 8.85 -22.41 1.96
N ASP A 111 8.64 -21.97 3.21
CA ASP A 111 9.63 -21.20 3.97
C ASP A 111 10.52 -22.17 4.75
N LEU A 112 11.73 -22.41 4.24
CA LEU A 112 12.72 -23.30 4.84
C LEU A 112 13.79 -22.51 5.62
N ARG A 113 13.60 -21.22 5.87
CA ARG A 113 14.65 -20.39 6.47
C ARG A 113 15.13 -20.96 7.80
N LYS A 114 16.44 -21.03 8.00
CA LYS A 114 17.07 -21.59 9.23
C LYS A 114 16.67 -23.04 9.54
N THR A 115 16.09 -23.77 8.59
CA THR A 115 15.74 -25.18 8.79
C THR A 115 17.01 -26.03 8.81
N ASN A 116 17.06 -27.06 9.64
CA ASN A 116 18.11 -28.06 9.58
C ASN A 116 17.66 -29.25 8.72
N LEU A 117 18.22 -29.40 7.52
CA LEU A 117 18.03 -30.53 6.62
C LEU A 117 19.27 -31.43 6.54
N LYS A 118 20.23 -31.30 7.48
CA LYS A 118 21.45 -32.11 7.47
C LYS A 118 21.11 -33.61 7.38
N ASP A 119 21.78 -34.32 6.48
CA ASP A 119 21.58 -35.75 6.20
C ASP A 119 20.17 -36.12 5.66
N ALA A 120 19.31 -35.14 5.34
CA ALA A 120 17.99 -35.40 4.75
C ALA A 120 18.07 -35.84 3.29
N ILE A 121 17.11 -36.66 2.84
CA ILE A 121 17.03 -37.17 1.47
C ILE A 121 16.03 -36.33 0.66
N LEU A 122 16.50 -35.63 -0.38
CA LEU A 122 15.68 -34.74 -1.24
C LEU A 122 15.55 -35.24 -2.69
N GLU A 123 15.80 -36.53 -2.96
CA GLU A 123 15.74 -37.08 -4.31
C GLU A 123 14.34 -36.90 -4.93
N GLY A 124 14.25 -36.30 -6.12
CA GLY A 124 12.96 -36.03 -6.79
C GLY A 124 12.09 -34.93 -6.16
N ALA A 125 12.55 -34.27 -5.09
CA ALA A 125 11.77 -33.24 -4.42
C ALA A 125 11.60 -31.97 -5.27
N LYS A 126 10.39 -31.39 -5.31
CA LYS A 126 10.09 -30.13 -5.99
C LYS A 126 10.30 -28.95 -5.04
N LEU A 127 11.22 -28.06 -5.37
CA LEU A 127 11.66 -26.96 -4.48
C LEU A 127 11.42 -25.55 -5.08
N GLY A 128 10.62 -25.45 -6.15
CA GLY A 128 10.44 -24.19 -6.87
C GLY A 128 9.87 -23.08 -5.99
N GLY A 129 10.57 -21.95 -5.89
CA GLY A 129 10.14 -20.79 -5.10
C GLY A 129 10.20 -20.97 -3.58
N ALA A 130 10.80 -22.05 -3.08
CA ALA A 130 11.05 -22.22 -1.65
C ALA A 130 12.21 -21.32 -1.18
N ASP A 131 12.12 -20.80 0.04
CA ASP A 131 13.14 -19.93 0.64
C ASP A 131 14.06 -20.72 1.55
N PHE A 132 15.31 -20.89 1.13
CA PHE A 132 16.32 -21.67 1.83
C PHE A 132 17.28 -20.82 2.68
N LEU A 133 17.03 -19.53 2.90
CA LEU A 133 18.00 -18.66 3.56
C LEU A 133 18.43 -19.21 4.93
N LEU A 134 19.73 -19.46 5.10
CA LEU A 134 20.35 -20.04 6.31
C LEU A 134 19.91 -21.49 6.62
N THR A 135 19.35 -22.22 5.66
CA THR A 135 19.03 -23.64 5.82
C THR A 135 20.31 -24.45 5.91
N ILE A 136 20.45 -25.39 6.84
CA ILE A 136 21.52 -26.39 6.80
C ILE A 136 21.09 -27.45 5.78
N MET A 137 21.77 -27.54 4.65
CA MET A 137 21.48 -28.47 3.55
C MET A 137 21.86 -29.91 3.91
N PRO A 138 21.41 -30.92 3.13
CA PRO A 138 21.74 -32.32 3.37
C PRO A 138 23.23 -32.64 3.55
N ASP A 139 24.12 -31.95 2.85
CA ASP A 139 25.57 -32.12 2.96
C ASP A 139 26.18 -31.42 4.19
N GLY A 140 25.36 -30.79 5.02
CA GLY A 140 25.76 -30.02 6.18
C GLY A 140 26.23 -28.60 5.87
N SER A 141 26.24 -28.17 4.61
CA SER A 141 26.49 -26.78 4.25
C SER A 141 25.33 -25.89 4.69
N VAL A 142 25.60 -24.62 4.98
CA VAL A 142 24.53 -23.64 5.16
C VAL A 142 24.22 -23.04 3.80
N TYR A 143 22.96 -23.13 3.38
CA TYR A 143 22.47 -22.50 2.17
C TYR A 143 22.54 -20.99 2.32
N GLU A 144 23.52 -20.45 1.62
CA GLU A 144 23.67 -19.05 1.32
C GLU A 144 23.29 -18.88 -0.15
N PRO A 145 22.50 -17.86 -0.53
CA PRO A 145 21.97 -17.74 -1.90
C PRO A 145 23.09 -17.81 -2.96
N GLN A 146 23.16 -18.91 -3.71
CA GLN A 146 24.00 -19.02 -4.90
C GLN A 146 23.22 -18.46 -6.11
N THR A 147 23.78 -17.43 -6.73
CA THR A 147 23.15 -16.64 -7.78
C THR A 147 23.15 -17.37 -9.12
N HIS A 148 21.97 -17.68 -9.68
CA HIS A 148 21.83 -18.09 -11.09
C HIS A 148 20.66 -17.39 -11.78
N GLY A 149 20.97 -16.66 -12.86
CA GLY A 149 20.08 -16.65 -14.04
C GLY A 149 19.27 -15.38 -14.36
N GLY A 150 19.80 -14.18 -14.14
CA GLY A 150 19.27 -12.95 -14.73
C GLY A 150 20.29 -11.84 -14.53
N THR A 151 21.07 -11.55 -15.58
CA THR A 151 22.20 -10.61 -15.64
C THR A 151 22.54 -9.91 -14.33
N LEU A 152 23.28 -10.62 -13.47
CA LEU A 152 24.06 -9.98 -12.43
C LEU A 152 25.21 -9.28 -13.12
N VAL A 153 25.14 -7.96 -13.13
CA VAL A 153 26.37 -7.19 -13.01
C VAL A 153 27.08 -7.77 -11.79
N ARG A 154 28.24 -8.40 -11.99
CA ARG A 154 29.16 -8.67 -10.89
C ARG A 154 29.42 -7.33 -10.22
N SER A 155 28.84 -7.07 -9.05
CA SER A 155 29.43 -6.07 -8.16
C SER A 155 30.69 -6.72 -7.59
N ALA A 156 31.82 -6.24 -8.07
CA ALA A 156 33.08 -6.39 -7.38
C ALA A 156 33.04 -5.50 -6.14
N GLY A 157 32.31 -5.93 -5.09
CA GLY A 157 32.13 -5.16 -3.86
C GLY A 157 32.30 -6.05 -2.65
N ALA A 158 33.52 -6.11 -2.12
CA ALA A 158 33.89 -6.80 -0.87
C ALA A 158 33.33 -6.08 0.38
N GLY A 159 32.02 -5.86 0.44
CA GLY A 159 31.32 -5.19 1.54
C GLY A 159 30.62 -6.18 2.49
N ARG A 160 30.33 -5.74 3.72
CA ARG A 160 29.59 -6.55 4.71
C ARG A 160 28.09 -6.56 4.41
N HIS A 161 27.38 -7.62 4.81
CA HIS A 161 25.92 -7.64 4.78
C HIS A 161 25.33 -6.66 5.81
N LEU A 162 24.41 -5.79 5.38
CA LEU A 162 23.78 -4.77 6.18
C LEU A 162 22.44 -5.26 6.75
N LYS A 163 22.11 -4.85 7.97
CA LYS A 163 20.75 -4.90 8.53
C LYS A 163 20.06 -3.57 8.29
N ILE A 164 19.06 -3.56 7.41
CA ILE A 164 18.38 -2.34 6.95
C ILE A 164 16.94 -2.34 7.45
N LEU A 165 16.52 -1.26 8.08
CA LEU A 165 15.11 -0.97 8.36
C LEU A 165 14.58 0.03 7.35
N LEU A 166 13.52 -0.32 6.61
CA LEU A 166 12.77 0.61 5.77
C LEU A 166 11.39 0.87 6.39
N THR A 167 11.03 2.13 6.58
CA THR A 167 9.77 2.45 7.27
C THR A 167 9.20 3.82 6.89
N MET A 168 7.89 3.94 7.08
CA MET A 168 7.14 5.19 6.98
C MET A 168 6.43 5.43 8.32
N PRO A 169 6.69 6.56 9.01
CA PRO A 169 6.06 6.89 10.30
C PRO A 169 4.52 6.97 10.23
N THR A 170 3.85 6.81 11.38
CA THR A 170 2.38 6.86 11.46
C THR A 170 1.81 8.19 11.00
N TRP A 171 0.75 8.14 10.20
CA TRP A 171 0.12 9.35 9.63
C TRP A 171 -1.38 9.46 9.92
N THR A 172 -2.08 8.35 10.13
CA THR A 172 -3.55 8.39 10.36
C THR A 172 -3.95 9.03 11.67
N ASP A 173 -3.04 9.16 12.63
CA ASP A 173 -3.31 9.87 13.90
C ASP A 173 -3.69 11.35 13.66
N ASP A 174 -3.25 11.93 12.55
CA ASP A 174 -3.51 13.33 12.20
C ASP A 174 -4.91 13.53 11.56
N LEU A 175 -5.63 12.44 11.29
CA LEU A 175 -7.02 12.49 10.79
C LEU A 175 -8.06 12.72 11.89
N GLY A 176 -7.64 12.83 13.15
CA GLY A 176 -8.49 13.13 14.29
C GLY A 176 -9.68 12.17 14.42
N GLY A 177 -10.91 12.69 14.32
CA GLY A 177 -12.12 11.87 14.41
C GLY A 177 -12.25 10.78 13.34
N PHE A 178 -11.45 10.84 12.27
CA PHE A 178 -11.46 9.91 11.14
C PHE A 178 -10.31 8.88 11.16
N SER A 179 -9.41 8.89 12.15
CA SER A 179 -8.24 7.99 12.18
C SER A 179 -8.60 6.51 12.01
N LYS A 180 -9.62 6.03 12.73
CA LYS A 180 -10.09 4.64 12.61
C LYS A 180 -10.61 4.30 11.21
N ILE A 181 -11.22 5.27 10.53
CA ILE A 181 -11.69 5.10 9.14
C ILE A 181 -10.50 5.15 8.17
N GLY A 182 -9.53 6.03 8.37
CA GLY A 182 -8.33 6.12 7.56
C GLY A 182 -7.59 4.78 7.48
N ARG A 183 -7.35 4.16 8.64
CA ARG A 183 -6.67 2.86 8.75
C ARG A 183 -7.42 1.70 8.10
N ILE A 184 -8.75 1.82 7.92
CA ILE A 184 -9.60 0.76 7.34
C ILE A 184 -9.85 0.99 5.85
N ARG A 185 -9.79 2.24 5.38
CA ARG A 185 -10.26 2.58 4.04
C ARG A 185 -9.18 2.72 2.99
N ASN A 186 -7.97 3.04 3.41
CA ASN A 186 -6.92 3.32 2.45
C ASN A 186 -5.51 3.04 2.99
N PRO A 187 -5.23 1.89 3.64
CA PRO A 187 -3.85 1.53 3.88
C PRO A 187 -3.22 1.19 2.53
N GLN A 188 -2.47 2.14 1.97
CA GLN A 188 -1.69 1.93 0.76
C GLN A 188 -0.33 1.43 1.16
N ILE A 189 0.05 0.27 0.65
CA ILE A 189 1.40 -0.24 0.85
C ILE A 189 2.38 0.76 0.21
N PRO A 190 3.39 1.26 0.94
CA PRO A 190 4.43 2.16 0.41
C PRO A 190 5.30 1.46 -0.66
N LEU A 191 4.80 1.42 -1.89
CA LEU A 191 5.39 0.63 -2.98
C LEU A 191 6.86 1.00 -3.27
N GLY A 192 7.20 2.29 -3.18
CA GLY A 192 8.59 2.75 -3.35
C GLY A 192 9.56 2.10 -2.36
N LEU A 193 9.17 1.98 -1.08
CA LEU A 193 10.00 1.30 -0.08
C LEU A 193 10.14 -0.20 -0.37
N LEU A 194 9.11 -0.84 -0.92
CA LEU A 194 9.18 -2.26 -1.26
C LEU A 194 10.05 -2.54 -2.50
N TYR A 195 10.11 -1.63 -3.47
CA TYR A 195 11.08 -1.74 -4.57
C TYR A 195 12.52 -1.60 -4.05
N LEU A 196 12.78 -0.61 -3.18
CA LEU A 196 14.09 -0.45 -2.55
C LEU A 196 14.47 -1.63 -1.65
N ALA A 197 13.48 -2.26 -1.01
CA ALA A 197 13.67 -3.49 -0.24
C ALA A 197 14.13 -4.63 -1.14
N THR A 198 13.43 -4.90 -2.25
CA THR A 198 13.85 -5.96 -3.19
C THR A 198 15.26 -5.70 -3.74
N ILE A 199 15.57 -4.45 -4.10
CA ILE A 199 16.90 -4.10 -4.59
C ILE A 199 17.97 -4.38 -3.53
N ALA A 200 17.71 -4.04 -2.26
CA ALA A 200 18.63 -4.33 -1.17
C ALA A 200 18.79 -5.83 -0.89
N GLU A 201 17.69 -6.61 -0.92
CA GLU A 201 17.74 -8.08 -0.78
C GLU A 201 18.56 -8.70 -1.93
N ASN A 202 18.37 -8.23 -3.16
CA ASN A 202 19.14 -8.67 -4.33
C ASN A 202 20.65 -8.35 -4.23
N HIS A 203 21.03 -7.36 -3.42
CA HIS A 203 22.43 -7.04 -3.10
C HIS A 203 22.91 -7.75 -1.80
N GLY A 204 22.15 -8.73 -1.32
CA GLY A 204 22.52 -9.59 -0.20
C GLY A 204 22.29 -8.95 1.18
N HIS A 205 21.56 -7.85 1.29
CA HIS A 205 21.30 -7.22 2.59
C HIS A 205 20.05 -7.80 3.27
N HIS A 206 20.04 -7.78 4.61
CA HIS A 206 18.88 -8.20 5.39
C HIS A 206 17.95 -7.01 5.62
N VAL A 207 16.77 -7.05 5.01
CA VAL A 207 15.80 -5.95 5.06
C VAL A 207 14.66 -6.27 6.03
N THR A 208 14.28 -5.30 6.83
CA THR A 208 13.03 -5.30 7.59
C THR A 208 12.19 -4.12 7.13
N PHE A 209 10.94 -4.38 6.78
CA PHE A 209 9.97 -3.34 6.46
C PHE A 209 8.97 -3.20 7.60
N ILE A 210 8.69 -1.96 8.02
CA ILE A 210 7.65 -1.65 9.00
C ILE A 210 6.73 -0.57 8.44
N ASP A 211 5.47 -0.91 8.22
CA ASP A 211 4.42 0.06 7.94
C ASP A 211 3.81 0.49 9.28
N CYS A 212 4.29 1.62 9.82
CA CYS A 212 3.90 2.01 11.17
C CYS A 212 2.39 2.25 11.31
N ASP A 213 1.73 2.70 10.24
CA ASP A 213 0.31 3.02 10.27
C ASP A 213 -0.56 1.76 10.32
N VAL A 214 -0.24 0.78 9.47
CA VAL A 214 -0.96 -0.50 9.40
C VAL A 214 -0.67 -1.37 10.62
N GLU A 215 0.57 -1.38 11.08
CA GLU A 215 0.98 -2.17 12.23
C GLU A 215 0.66 -1.52 13.58
N GLY A 216 0.18 -0.27 13.58
CA GLY A 216 -0.11 0.48 14.81
C GLY A 216 1.14 0.75 15.66
N VAL A 217 2.30 0.91 15.02
CA VAL A 217 3.59 1.11 15.66
C VAL A 217 3.80 2.60 15.91
N THR A 218 3.83 3.02 17.18
CA THR A 218 4.18 4.40 17.54
C THR A 218 5.66 4.68 17.29
N ILE A 219 6.05 5.96 17.29
CA ILE A 219 7.47 6.36 17.18
C ILE A 219 8.30 5.74 18.33
N ASP A 220 7.75 5.66 19.53
CA ASP A 220 8.41 5.02 20.68
C ASP A 220 8.63 3.52 20.47
N GLU A 221 7.61 2.83 19.95
CA GLU A 221 7.73 1.41 19.62
C GLU A 221 8.72 1.19 18.48
N LEU A 222 8.69 2.02 17.44
CA LEU A 222 9.65 1.97 16.34
C LEU A 222 11.08 2.11 16.86
N THR A 223 11.30 3.08 17.75
CA THR A 223 12.61 3.31 18.37
C THR A 223 13.06 2.09 19.16
N ARG A 224 12.21 1.51 20.01
CA ARG A 224 12.52 0.30 20.77
C ARG A 224 12.87 -0.89 19.88
N ARG A 225 12.10 -1.13 18.82
CA ARG A 225 12.38 -2.20 17.84
C ARG A 225 13.69 -1.97 17.11
N THR A 226 13.99 -0.72 16.77
CA THR A 226 15.24 -0.34 16.10
C THR A 226 16.45 -0.65 16.99
N VAL A 227 16.38 -0.25 18.26
CA VAL A 227 17.43 -0.53 19.26
C VAL A 227 17.61 -2.03 19.46
N ALA A 228 16.52 -2.79 19.63
CA ALA A 228 16.58 -4.22 19.90
C ALA A 228 17.16 -5.03 18.73
N SER A 229 16.90 -4.61 17.48
CA SER A 229 17.31 -5.35 16.29
C SER A 229 18.73 -5.01 15.82
N GLY A 230 19.29 -3.89 16.28
CA GLY A 230 20.64 -3.44 15.93
C GLY A 230 20.82 -3.19 14.43
N PHE A 231 19.95 -2.36 13.84
CA PHE A 231 20.06 -2.01 12.42
C PHE A 231 21.28 -1.12 12.15
N ASP A 232 21.94 -1.37 11.02
CA ASP A 232 23.04 -0.55 10.51
C ASP A 232 22.54 0.74 9.87
N LEU A 233 21.43 0.61 9.14
CA LEU A 233 20.85 1.66 8.32
C LEU A 233 19.33 1.70 8.53
N VAL A 234 18.80 2.90 8.72
CA VAL A 234 17.36 3.18 8.74
C VAL A 234 17.02 4.08 7.56
N GLY A 235 16.21 3.57 6.64
CA GLY A 235 15.62 4.31 5.54
C GLY A 235 14.21 4.79 5.88
N LEU A 236 14.02 6.10 5.87
CA LEU A 236 12.73 6.74 6.11
C LEU A 236 12.15 7.30 4.81
N SER A 237 10.84 7.15 4.64
CA SER A 237 10.08 7.88 3.61
C SER A 237 9.03 8.76 4.25
N ALA A 238 8.85 9.98 3.75
CA ALA A 238 7.83 10.88 4.24
C ALA A 238 7.27 11.82 3.16
N THR A 239 5.96 12.07 3.27
CA THR A 239 5.26 13.14 2.56
C THR A 239 5.25 14.41 3.40
N SER A 240 4.93 15.55 2.79
CA SER A 240 5.03 16.86 3.45
C SER A 240 4.29 17.02 4.78
N PRO A 241 3.03 16.55 4.95
CA PRO A 241 2.34 16.66 6.23
C PRO A 241 3.01 15.89 7.36
N ILE A 242 3.72 14.80 7.06
CA ILE A 242 4.24 13.85 8.05
C ILE A 242 5.75 13.92 8.22
N PHE A 243 6.44 14.78 7.47
CA PHE A 243 7.89 14.87 7.51
C PHE A 243 8.42 15.17 8.92
N HIS A 244 7.73 16.01 9.68
CA HIS A 244 8.05 16.29 11.08
C HIS A 244 8.07 15.02 11.98
N LYS A 245 7.29 14.00 11.64
CA LYS A 245 7.30 12.70 12.34
C LYS A 245 8.50 11.85 11.96
N ALA A 246 8.94 11.92 10.70
CA ALA A 246 10.19 11.29 10.27
C ALA A 246 11.40 11.91 10.98
N VAL A 247 11.43 13.25 11.10
CA VAL A 247 12.44 13.96 11.91
C VAL A 247 12.39 13.49 13.37
N THR A 248 11.21 13.50 13.99
CA THR A 248 11.04 13.06 15.39
C THR A 248 11.49 11.61 15.60
N ALA A 249 11.18 10.71 14.66
CA ALA A 249 11.62 9.32 14.72
C ALA A 249 13.14 9.21 14.58
N ALA A 250 13.73 9.92 13.63
CA ALA A 250 15.18 9.95 13.44
C ALA A 250 15.91 10.51 14.66
N ASP A 251 15.42 11.59 15.26
CA ASP A 251 15.97 12.18 16.48
C ASP A 251 15.98 11.17 17.64
N ARG A 252 14.88 10.46 17.87
CA ARG A 252 14.79 9.46 18.96
C ARG A 252 15.69 8.26 18.71
N ILE A 253 15.77 7.79 17.46
CA ILE A 253 16.67 6.71 17.07
C ILE A 253 18.13 7.13 17.25
N LYS A 254 18.49 8.36 16.81
CA LYS A 254 19.83 8.92 17.01
C LYS A 254 20.17 9.15 18.47
N ALA A 255 19.24 9.62 19.29
CA ALA A 255 19.46 9.77 20.72
C ALA A 255 19.75 8.41 21.41
N ALA A 256 19.11 7.34 20.95
CA ALA A 256 19.28 6.00 21.53
C ALA A 256 20.54 5.26 21.04
N LEU A 257 20.92 5.43 19.78
CA LEU A 257 21.98 4.63 19.14
C LEU A 257 23.22 5.45 18.72
N GLY A 258 23.12 6.77 18.68
CA GLY A 258 24.21 7.67 18.29
C GLY A 258 24.77 7.36 16.91
N ALA A 259 26.10 7.27 16.82
CA ALA A 259 26.82 6.99 15.59
C ALA A 259 26.72 5.51 15.12
N LYS A 260 26.16 4.61 15.94
CA LYS A 260 26.04 3.17 15.61
C LYS A 260 25.03 2.89 14.49
N VAL A 261 24.10 3.82 14.25
CA VAL A 261 23.09 3.72 13.20
C VAL A 261 23.21 4.89 12.25
N LYS A 262 23.04 4.62 10.96
CA LYS A 262 22.94 5.65 9.93
C LYS A 262 21.50 5.81 9.48
N ILE A 263 21.09 7.03 9.20
CA ILE A 263 19.73 7.35 8.79
C ILE A 263 19.76 8.06 7.44
N ILE A 264 19.02 7.49 6.49
CA ILE A 264 18.76 8.09 5.18
C ILE A 264 17.27 8.38 5.06
N VAL A 265 16.91 9.55 4.54
CA VAL A 265 15.51 9.90 4.28
C VAL A 265 15.31 10.30 2.82
N GLY A 266 14.20 9.86 2.24
CA GLY A 266 13.78 10.21 0.89
C GLY A 266 12.27 10.41 0.78
N GLY A 267 11.77 10.43 -0.45
CA GLY A 267 10.36 10.63 -0.77
C GLY A 267 10.03 12.08 -1.15
N ASP A 268 8.74 12.35 -1.37
CA ASP A 268 8.29 13.58 -2.03
C ASP A 268 8.68 14.86 -1.31
N HIS A 269 8.69 14.87 0.02
CA HIS A 269 9.08 16.06 0.76
C HIS A 269 10.55 16.42 0.51
N VAL A 270 11.44 15.42 0.50
CA VAL A 270 12.86 15.59 0.19
C VAL A 270 13.04 16.05 -1.26
N ASN A 271 12.25 15.51 -2.19
CA ASN A 271 12.28 15.91 -3.59
C ASN A 271 11.88 17.37 -3.81
N ILE A 272 10.93 17.89 -3.02
CA ILE A 272 10.46 19.27 -3.14
C ILE A 272 11.45 20.27 -2.50
N PHE A 273 12.03 19.93 -1.35
CA PHE A 273 12.85 20.86 -0.57
C PHE A 273 14.36 20.65 -0.73
N GLY A 274 14.80 19.54 -1.32
CA GLY A 274 16.21 19.19 -1.50
C GLY A 274 16.98 19.20 -0.17
N THR A 275 18.14 19.85 -0.16
CA THR A 275 19.00 19.95 1.03
C THR A 275 18.45 20.83 2.14
N ASN A 276 17.36 21.58 1.92
CA ASN A 276 16.76 22.43 2.95
C ASN A 276 16.14 21.64 4.11
N VAL A 277 15.96 20.33 3.92
CA VAL A 277 15.42 19.41 4.95
C VAL A 277 16.50 18.47 5.50
N PHE A 278 17.77 18.81 5.33
CA PHE A 278 18.90 18.07 5.91
C PHE A 278 19.11 18.44 7.39
N PHE A 279 18.26 17.91 8.26
CA PHE A 279 18.38 18.02 9.71
C PHE A 279 19.53 17.15 10.25
N ASP A 280 20.06 17.49 11.44
CA ASP A 280 21.22 16.83 12.05
C ASP A 280 21.00 15.35 12.39
N CYS A 281 19.75 14.91 12.52
CA CYS A 281 19.43 13.52 12.74
C CYS A 281 19.57 12.63 11.50
N PHE A 282 19.65 13.22 10.30
CA PHE A 282 19.89 12.48 9.06
C PHE A 282 21.38 12.46 8.74
N ASP A 283 21.89 11.32 8.26
CA ASP A 283 23.24 11.20 7.73
C ASP A 283 23.27 11.37 6.21
N PHE A 284 22.14 11.04 5.55
CA PHE A 284 21.99 11.09 4.10
C PHE A 284 20.58 11.54 3.70
N LEU A 285 20.47 12.18 2.54
CA LEU A 285 19.21 12.37 1.82
C LEU A 285 19.27 11.60 0.51
N ALA A 286 18.18 10.92 0.15
CA ALA A 286 17.95 10.41 -1.20
C ALA A 286 17.04 11.40 -1.95
N ILE A 287 17.52 11.95 -3.07
CA ILE A 287 16.84 12.97 -3.87
C ILE A 287 16.56 12.39 -5.26
N GLY A 288 15.28 12.36 -5.64
CA GLY A 288 14.79 11.79 -6.89
C GLY A 288 14.28 10.36 -6.73
N GLU A 289 14.34 9.62 -7.83
CA GLU A 289 14.03 8.19 -7.88
C GLU A 289 15.28 7.39 -7.50
N ALA A 290 15.20 6.63 -6.41
CA ALA A 290 16.37 6.05 -5.78
C ALA A 290 16.75 4.67 -6.36
N GLU A 291 16.02 4.10 -7.31
CA GLU A 291 16.23 2.72 -7.75
C GLU A 291 17.60 2.45 -8.38
N GLU A 292 18.21 3.44 -9.06
CA GLU A 292 19.61 3.35 -9.53
C GLU A 292 20.61 3.86 -8.47
N THR A 293 20.24 4.83 -7.63
CA THR A 293 21.10 5.40 -6.57
C THR A 293 21.34 4.41 -5.43
N TRP A 294 20.30 3.67 -5.05
CA TRP A 294 20.26 2.80 -3.89
C TRP A 294 21.30 1.68 -3.91
N PRO A 295 21.47 0.90 -5.00
CA PRO A 295 22.51 -0.14 -5.02
C PRO A 295 23.93 0.44 -4.90
N GLU A 296 24.23 1.54 -5.60
CA GLU A 296 25.54 2.21 -5.52
C GLU A 296 25.81 2.75 -4.10
N PHE A 297 24.79 3.33 -3.47
CA PHE A 297 24.87 3.80 -2.09
C PHE A 297 25.12 2.65 -1.11
N LEU A 298 24.36 1.55 -1.23
CA LEU A 298 24.48 0.41 -0.34
C LEU A 298 25.84 -0.29 -0.48
N GLU A 299 26.36 -0.42 -1.70
CA GLU A 299 27.70 -0.96 -1.96
C GLU A 299 28.78 -0.13 -1.26
N ALA A 300 28.78 1.19 -1.47
CA ALA A 300 29.74 2.09 -0.82
C ALA A 300 29.58 2.08 0.72
N PHE A 301 28.34 2.07 1.21
CA PHE A 301 28.07 2.04 2.64
C PHE A 301 28.54 0.73 3.29
N ALA A 302 28.29 -0.41 2.63
CA ALA A 302 28.69 -1.73 3.07
C ALA A 302 30.22 -1.92 3.04
N SER A 303 30.94 -1.24 2.15
CA SER A 303 32.41 -1.25 2.10
C SER A 303 33.06 -0.32 3.12
N GLY A 304 32.27 0.41 3.92
CA GLY A 304 32.78 1.38 4.89
C GLY A 304 33.32 2.66 4.25
N ALA A 305 32.80 3.06 3.09
CA ALA A 305 33.22 4.28 2.42
C ALA A 305 33.03 5.52 3.31
N THR A 306 34.00 6.42 3.25
CA THR A 306 33.96 7.74 3.90
C THR A 306 33.69 8.87 2.91
N ASP A 307 33.80 8.60 1.61
CA ASP A 307 33.45 9.51 0.54
C ASP A 307 32.33 8.91 -0.32
N TYR A 308 31.27 9.69 -0.49
CA TYR A 308 30.11 9.33 -1.30
C TYR A 308 29.96 10.22 -2.53
N SER A 309 30.96 11.06 -2.84
CA SER A 309 30.91 12.06 -3.92
C SER A 309 30.56 11.52 -5.32
N GLY A 310 30.88 10.24 -5.58
CA GLY A 310 30.61 9.57 -6.86
C GLY A 310 29.18 9.04 -7.06
N ILE A 311 28.30 9.15 -6.06
CA ILE A 311 26.94 8.60 -6.12
C ILE A 311 25.95 9.72 -6.49
N ASP A 312 25.38 9.67 -7.69
CA ASP A 312 24.37 10.64 -8.13
C ASP A 312 23.06 10.45 -7.34
N GLY A 313 22.37 11.56 -7.02
CA GLY A 313 21.04 11.54 -6.40
C GLY A 313 21.02 11.50 -4.87
N ILE A 314 22.15 11.79 -4.20
CA ILE A 314 22.19 11.91 -2.73
C ILE A 314 22.73 13.25 -2.25
N ALA A 315 22.41 13.59 -1.01
CA ALA A 315 23.16 14.56 -0.23
C ALA A 315 23.68 13.89 1.05
N TRP A 316 24.82 14.34 1.55
CA TRP A 316 25.47 13.78 2.74
C TRP A 316 26.32 14.84 3.45
N ARG A 317 26.85 14.53 4.64
CA ARG A 317 27.77 15.43 5.37
C ARG A 317 29.23 15.06 5.12
N ARG A 318 30.00 16.01 4.57
CA ARG A 318 31.46 15.93 4.45
C ARG A 318 32.08 17.02 5.31
N ASP A 319 32.91 16.65 6.29
CA ASP A 319 33.57 17.58 7.22
C ASP A 319 32.60 18.56 7.91
N GLY A 320 31.42 18.05 8.30
CA GLY A 320 30.35 18.82 8.93
C GLY A 320 29.51 19.67 7.99
N GLN A 321 29.87 19.79 6.71
CA GLN A 321 29.11 20.55 5.71
C GLN A 321 28.18 19.64 4.91
N VAL A 322 26.97 20.11 4.60
CA VAL A 322 26.06 19.42 3.68
C VAL A 322 26.62 19.53 2.27
N VAL A 323 26.95 18.39 1.67
CA VAL A 323 27.34 18.28 0.27
C VAL A 323 26.19 17.62 -0.48
N ARG A 324 25.77 18.27 -1.56
CA ARG A 324 24.82 17.71 -2.51
C ARG A 324 25.59 17.18 -3.71
N ASN A 325 25.42 15.91 -4.02
CA ASN A 325 26.01 15.33 -5.21
C ASN A 325 25.22 15.73 -6.46
N LYS A 326 25.73 15.32 -7.62
CA LYS A 326 25.08 15.56 -8.89
C LYS A 326 23.66 14.95 -8.90
N PRO A 327 22.68 15.65 -9.50
CA PRO A 327 21.35 15.11 -9.75
C PRO A 327 21.40 13.76 -10.49
N ARG A 328 20.60 12.78 -10.07
CA ARG A 328 20.39 11.57 -10.87
C ARG A 328 19.28 11.81 -11.89
N ARG A 329 19.47 11.28 -13.10
CA ARG A 329 18.44 11.24 -14.13
C ARG A 329 17.20 10.50 -13.64
N ILE A 330 16.05 10.88 -14.17
CA ILE A 330 14.80 10.13 -13.93
C ILE A 330 14.92 8.69 -14.47
N PHE A 331 14.42 7.69 -13.72
CA PHE A 331 14.55 6.26 -14.04
C PHE A 331 13.87 5.93 -15.39
N PRO A 332 14.61 5.58 -16.45
CA PRO A 332 14.06 5.69 -17.80
C PRO A 332 13.00 4.64 -18.15
N ASP A 333 13.19 3.40 -17.67
CA ASP A 333 12.42 2.23 -18.11
C ASP A 333 11.82 1.49 -16.91
N LEU A 334 10.52 1.69 -16.68
CA LEU A 334 9.83 1.12 -15.52
C LEU A 334 9.71 -0.41 -15.58
N ASP A 335 9.91 -1.06 -16.73
CA ASP A 335 9.87 -2.53 -16.83
C ASP A 335 11.07 -3.20 -16.14
N LYS A 336 12.14 -2.44 -15.89
CA LYS A 336 13.32 -2.90 -15.16
C LYS A 336 13.15 -2.87 -13.64
N LEU A 337 12.02 -2.37 -13.14
CA LEU A 337 11.72 -2.44 -11.72
C LEU A 337 11.57 -3.92 -11.30
N PRO A 338 12.21 -4.34 -10.20
CA PRO A 338 12.03 -5.70 -9.71
C PRO A 338 10.62 -5.88 -9.12
N LEU A 339 10.20 -7.13 -8.90
CA LEU A 339 8.97 -7.39 -8.14
C LEU A 339 9.09 -6.79 -6.73
N PRO A 340 8.09 -6.03 -6.24
CA PRO A 340 8.17 -5.42 -4.91
C PRO A 340 8.15 -6.50 -3.82
N ALA A 341 8.95 -6.31 -2.77
CA ALA A 341 9.12 -7.23 -1.63
C ALA A 341 7.88 -7.28 -0.71
N VAL A 342 6.72 -7.62 -1.25
CA VAL A 342 5.45 -7.68 -0.50
C VAL A 342 5.46 -8.75 0.59
N HIS A 343 6.36 -9.74 0.52
CA HIS A 343 6.58 -10.73 1.57
C HIS A 343 7.05 -10.11 2.89
N LEU A 344 7.73 -8.96 2.84
CA LEU A 344 8.14 -8.22 4.03
C LEU A 344 6.98 -7.45 4.69
N SER A 345 5.86 -7.29 3.99
CA SER A 345 4.69 -6.57 4.50
C SER A 345 3.76 -7.47 5.31
N ARG A 346 3.07 -6.90 6.31
CA ARG A 346 2.01 -7.60 7.04
C ARG A 346 0.72 -7.69 6.23
N MET A 347 0.74 -8.34 5.07
CA MET A 347 -0.37 -8.42 4.10
C MET A 347 -1.75 -8.72 4.72
N LYS A 348 -1.81 -9.55 5.78
CA LYS A 348 -3.07 -9.88 6.48
C LYS A 348 -3.73 -8.68 7.21
N GLN A 349 -2.96 -7.64 7.51
CA GLN A 349 -3.42 -6.45 8.22
C GLN A 349 -3.93 -5.36 7.29
N TYR A 350 -3.54 -5.40 6.01
CA TYR A 350 -4.09 -4.52 4.98
C TYR A 350 -5.54 -4.94 4.71
N ARG A 351 -6.48 -4.04 5.02
CA ARG A 351 -7.92 -4.27 4.84
C ARG A 351 -8.51 -3.20 3.94
N MET A 352 -9.33 -3.63 2.99
CA MET A 352 -10.08 -2.76 2.11
C MET A 352 -11.58 -3.01 2.28
N SER A 353 -12.36 -1.94 2.32
CA SER A 353 -13.81 -2.01 2.48
C SER A 353 -14.53 -1.47 1.24
N PHE A 354 -15.63 -2.12 0.87
CA PHE A 354 -16.45 -1.78 -0.30
C PHE A 354 -17.92 -1.67 0.09
N ALA A 355 -18.66 -0.77 -0.56
CA ALA A 355 -20.09 -0.61 -0.35
C ALA A 355 -20.93 -1.67 -1.09
N LEU A 356 -20.54 -2.00 -2.33
CA LEU A 356 -21.27 -2.94 -3.19
C LEU A 356 -20.73 -4.38 -3.06
N TRP A 357 -19.52 -4.56 -2.52
CA TRP A 357 -18.79 -5.83 -2.55
C TRP A 357 -18.52 -6.46 -1.18
N LYS A 358 -19.14 -5.96 -0.10
CA LYS A 358 -18.87 -6.38 1.29
C LYS A 358 -18.91 -7.90 1.54
N ASN A 359 -19.71 -8.65 0.76
CA ASN A 359 -19.86 -10.10 0.92
C ASN A 359 -19.01 -10.92 -0.07
N ARG A 360 -18.22 -10.28 -0.93
CA ARG A 360 -17.26 -10.95 -1.79
C ARG A 360 -15.91 -10.86 -1.10
N ASN A 361 -15.35 -12.03 -0.75
CA ASN A 361 -14.03 -12.15 -0.16
C ASN A 361 -12.98 -11.65 -1.18
N ILE A 362 -12.75 -10.33 -1.23
CA ILE A 362 -11.74 -9.66 -2.07
C ILE A 362 -10.33 -10.19 -1.79
N GLY A 363 -10.16 -10.98 -0.72
CA GLY A 363 -8.92 -11.64 -0.35
C GLY A 363 -7.87 -10.66 0.16
N LYS A 364 -6.63 -11.13 0.18
CA LYS A 364 -5.45 -10.28 0.42
C LYS A 364 -5.29 -9.34 -0.77
N TYR A 365 -4.84 -8.11 -0.51
CA TYR A 365 -4.56 -7.14 -1.55
C TYR A 365 -3.20 -6.48 -1.36
N VAL A 366 -2.65 -5.94 -2.45
CA VAL A 366 -1.43 -5.12 -2.46
C VAL A 366 -1.60 -3.92 -3.38
N SER A 367 -0.70 -2.93 -3.23
CA SER A 367 -0.55 -1.83 -4.18
C SER A 367 0.24 -2.29 -5.40
N ILE A 368 -0.10 -1.77 -6.58
CA ILE A 368 0.64 -1.94 -7.84
C ILE A 368 0.71 -0.58 -8.55
N MET A 369 1.59 -0.45 -9.54
CA MET A 369 1.77 0.76 -10.33
C MET A 369 1.85 0.41 -11.82
N MET A 370 1.17 1.16 -12.68
CA MET A 370 1.31 1.05 -14.13
C MET A 370 2.24 2.10 -14.76
N SER A 371 2.43 3.22 -14.09
CA SER A 371 3.03 4.42 -14.66
C SER A 371 3.54 5.39 -13.60
N ARG A 372 4.42 6.32 -14.01
CA ARG A 372 4.85 7.48 -13.19
C ARG A 372 4.67 8.78 -13.98
N GLY A 373 4.19 9.80 -13.28
CA GLY A 373 3.93 11.14 -13.81
C GLY A 373 2.45 11.37 -14.18
N CYS A 374 2.12 12.61 -14.50
CA CYS A 374 0.78 13.01 -14.94
C CYS A 374 0.86 14.25 -15.84
N PRO A 375 0.32 14.24 -17.09
CA PRO A 375 0.47 15.37 -18.02
C PRO A 375 -0.45 16.57 -17.69
N PHE A 376 -1.33 16.44 -16.70
CA PHE A 376 -2.27 17.50 -16.33
C PHE A 376 -1.62 18.53 -15.42
N LYS A 377 -2.03 19.79 -15.56
CA LYS A 377 -1.45 20.95 -14.87
C LYS A 377 -2.38 21.55 -13.80
N CYS A 378 -3.05 20.70 -13.04
CA CYS A 378 -3.99 21.16 -12.01
C CYS A 378 -3.22 22.00 -10.96
N SER A 379 -3.69 23.20 -10.65
CA SER A 379 -2.91 24.20 -9.89
C SER A 379 -2.58 23.79 -8.45
N PHE A 380 -3.33 22.83 -7.90
CA PHE A 380 -3.20 22.31 -6.54
C PHE A 380 -2.37 21.02 -6.45
N CYS A 381 -1.94 20.44 -7.59
CA CYS A 381 -1.38 19.10 -7.64
C CYS A 381 0.16 19.13 -7.66
N SER A 382 0.78 18.35 -6.77
CA SER A 382 2.23 18.19 -6.66
C SER A 382 2.81 17.09 -7.57
N GLU A 383 1.99 16.47 -8.43
CA GLU A 383 2.37 15.37 -9.35
C GLU A 383 2.30 15.77 -10.84
N SER A 384 2.03 17.04 -11.14
CA SER A 384 1.89 17.51 -12.53
C SER A 384 3.18 17.36 -13.34
N SER A 385 3.07 17.30 -14.67
CA SER A 385 4.22 17.21 -15.58
C SER A 385 5.07 18.48 -15.65
N ASP A 386 4.79 19.49 -14.83
CA ASP A 386 5.70 20.63 -14.63
C ASP A 386 6.52 20.49 -13.34
N VAL A 387 6.24 19.45 -12.54
CA VAL A 387 7.04 19.09 -11.36
C VAL A 387 8.40 18.62 -11.85
N LYS A 388 9.41 19.35 -11.37
CA LYS A 388 10.79 19.07 -11.67
C LYS A 388 11.40 18.28 -10.53
N TYR A 389 11.89 17.09 -10.83
CA TYR A 389 12.84 16.41 -9.95
C TYR A 389 14.22 16.91 -10.36
N ASP A 390 14.79 17.75 -9.51
CA ASP A 390 16.15 18.26 -9.71
C ASP A 390 16.41 18.93 -11.08
N GLY A 391 15.44 19.72 -11.53
CA GLY A 391 15.50 20.44 -12.80
C GLY A 391 14.96 19.65 -14.01
N GLU A 392 14.85 18.33 -13.92
CA GLU A 392 14.25 17.49 -14.96
C GLU A 392 12.74 17.34 -14.78
N VAL A 393 12.01 17.54 -15.87
CA VAL A 393 10.56 17.37 -15.90
C VAL A 393 10.20 15.87 -15.87
N ALA A 394 9.38 15.47 -14.90
CA ALA A 394 8.84 14.13 -14.81
C ALA A 394 7.85 13.84 -15.95
N LYS A 395 8.38 13.37 -17.09
CA LYS A 395 7.54 12.90 -18.20
C LYS A 395 6.82 11.61 -17.81
N MET A 396 5.65 11.43 -18.41
CA MET A 396 4.86 10.22 -18.27
C MET A 396 5.67 9.00 -18.76
N ARG A 397 5.80 7.99 -17.92
CA ARG A 397 6.44 6.70 -18.24
C ARG A 397 5.50 5.57 -17.85
N TYR A 398 5.50 4.48 -18.62
CA TYR A 398 4.61 3.34 -18.41
C TYR A 398 5.44 2.06 -18.34
N ARG A 399 4.97 1.11 -17.53
CA ARG A 399 5.33 -0.29 -17.66
C ARG A 399 4.58 -0.92 -18.83
N SER A 400 5.10 -1.97 -19.45
CA SER A 400 4.35 -2.77 -20.42
C SER A 400 3.18 -3.50 -19.76
N ALA A 401 2.16 -3.83 -20.57
CA ALA A 401 0.99 -4.56 -20.09
C ALA A 401 1.36 -5.95 -19.55
N GLU A 402 2.30 -6.60 -20.22
CA GLU A 402 2.87 -7.89 -19.88
C GLU A 402 3.60 -7.83 -18.54
N ASN A 403 4.47 -6.84 -18.34
CA ASN A 403 5.22 -6.66 -17.10
C ASN A 403 4.29 -6.44 -15.88
N ILE A 404 3.22 -5.65 -16.04
CA ILE A 404 2.21 -5.46 -14.99
C ILE A 404 1.46 -6.77 -14.73
N ALA A 405 1.03 -7.48 -15.77
CA ALA A 405 0.31 -8.74 -15.63
C ALA A 405 1.18 -9.86 -15.00
N ASP A 406 2.48 -9.87 -15.27
CA ASP A 406 3.46 -10.77 -14.63
C ASP A 406 3.54 -10.53 -13.13
N GLU A 407 3.60 -9.27 -12.69
CA GLU A 407 3.57 -8.92 -11.25
C GLU A 407 2.25 -9.35 -10.60
N MET A 408 1.11 -9.08 -11.25
CA MET A 408 -0.20 -9.48 -10.73
C MET A 408 -0.31 -11.01 -10.58
N GLU A 409 0.17 -11.75 -11.58
CA GLU A 409 0.18 -13.20 -11.56
C GLU A 409 1.12 -13.77 -10.49
N ALA A 410 2.34 -13.22 -10.36
CA ALA A 410 3.29 -13.63 -9.33
C ALA A 410 2.72 -13.41 -7.92
N HIS A 411 2.12 -12.26 -7.66
CA HIS A 411 1.50 -11.97 -6.37
C HIS A 411 0.27 -12.85 -6.08
N TYR A 412 -0.54 -13.16 -7.09
CA TYR A 412 -1.64 -14.11 -6.95
C TYR A 412 -1.14 -15.52 -6.61
N ARG A 413 -0.18 -16.04 -7.39
CA ARG A 413 0.32 -17.41 -7.24
C ARG A 413 1.12 -17.62 -5.96
N ASN A 414 1.99 -16.68 -5.59
CA ASN A 414 2.93 -16.86 -4.48
C ASN A 414 2.32 -16.48 -3.13
N TYR A 415 1.43 -15.48 -3.10
CA TYR A 415 0.93 -14.93 -1.83
C TYR A 415 -0.59 -15.03 -1.67
N GLY A 416 -1.31 -15.47 -2.71
CA GLY A 416 -2.77 -15.55 -2.71
C GLY A 416 -3.43 -14.17 -2.79
N ILE A 417 -2.77 -13.18 -3.38
CA ILE A 417 -3.33 -11.84 -3.60
C ILE A 417 -4.47 -11.91 -4.62
N LYS A 418 -5.64 -11.38 -4.27
CA LYS A 418 -6.83 -11.40 -5.13
C LYS A 418 -7.30 -10.01 -5.55
N HIS A 419 -6.72 -8.96 -4.97
CA HIS A 419 -7.09 -7.59 -5.26
C HIS A 419 -5.87 -6.69 -5.41
N PHE A 420 -5.91 -5.77 -6.37
CA PHE A 420 -4.79 -4.89 -6.73
C PHE A 420 -5.24 -3.44 -6.73
N PHE A 421 -4.55 -2.61 -5.94
CA PHE A 421 -4.79 -1.18 -5.88
C PHE A 421 -3.77 -0.45 -6.77
N PHE A 422 -4.20 0.11 -7.90
CA PHE A 422 -3.31 0.92 -8.75
C PHE A 422 -3.06 2.28 -8.10
N MET A 423 -1.80 2.56 -7.80
CA MET A 423 -1.34 3.80 -7.18
C MET A 423 -1.29 4.99 -8.14
N ASP A 424 -1.57 4.76 -9.42
CA ASP A 424 -1.49 5.74 -10.50
C ASP A 424 -2.54 6.83 -10.42
N SER A 425 -2.15 8.08 -10.67
CA SER A 425 -3.07 9.21 -10.72
C SER A 425 -4.17 9.03 -11.81
N ASN A 426 -3.91 8.20 -12.83
CA ASN A 426 -4.90 7.88 -13.86
C ASN A 426 -4.65 6.56 -14.61
N ILE A 427 -5.46 5.54 -14.34
CA ILE A 427 -5.32 4.21 -14.97
C ILE A 427 -5.82 4.14 -16.42
N THR A 428 -6.42 5.23 -16.91
CA THR A 428 -7.12 5.30 -18.21
C THR A 428 -6.60 6.40 -19.12
N LEU A 429 -5.48 7.02 -18.75
CA LEU A 429 -4.89 8.14 -19.46
C LEU A 429 -4.49 7.77 -20.89
N LYS A 430 -3.83 6.61 -21.07
CA LYS A 430 -3.40 6.13 -22.37
C LYS A 430 -4.27 4.96 -22.81
N LYS A 431 -5.35 5.27 -23.55
CA LYS A 431 -6.38 4.32 -24.01
C LYS A 431 -5.79 2.98 -24.49
N LYS A 432 -4.82 3.01 -25.40
CA LYS A 432 -4.20 1.78 -25.94
C LYS A 432 -3.56 0.93 -24.84
N HIS A 433 -2.80 1.55 -23.95
CA HIS A 433 -2.12 0.84 -22.86
C HIS A 433 -3.11 0.20 -21.88
N THR A 434 -4.17 0.92 -21.50
CA THR A 434 -5.25 0.36 -20.66
C THR A 434 -5.93 -0.83 -21.33
N VAL A 435 -6.19 -0.76 -22.64
CA VAL A 435 -6.75 -1.86 -23.43
C VAL A 435 -5.81 -3.07 -23.44
N ASP A 436 -4.53 -2.85 -23.71
CA ASP A 436 -3.51 -3.89 -23.76
C ASP A 436 -3.41 -4.62 -22.40
N LEU A 437 -3.38 -3.88 -21.29
CA LEU A 437 -3.40 -4.45 -19.92
C LEU A 437 -4.66 -5.27 -19.65
N CYS A 438 -5.85 -4.75 -19.99
CA CYS A 438 -7.09 -5.49 -19.81
C CYS A 438 -7.09 -6.81 -20.60
N ASN A 439 -6.57 -6.79 -21.83
CA ASN A 439 -6.48 -7.97 -22.67
C ASN A 439 -5.51 -9.01 -22.08
N GLU A 440 -4.35 -8.58 -21.57
CA GLU A 440 -3.40 -9.50 -20.91
C GLU A 440 -4.01 -10.15 -19.66
N ILE A 441 -4.72 -9.39 -18.81
CA ILE A 441 -5.41 -9.96 -17.64
C ILE A 441 -6.48 -10.99 -18.05
N ILE A 442 -7.30 -10.65 -19.06
CA ILE A 442 -8.37 -11.54 -19.56
C ILE A 442 -7.78 -12.81 -20.19
N LYS A 443 -6.72 -12.67 -20.99
CA LYS A 443 -6.02 -13.77 -21.65
C LYS A 443 -5.47 -14.78 -20.64
N ARG A 444 -4.89 -14.30 -19.53
CA ARG A 444 -4.35 -15.13 -18.46
C ARG A 444 -5.42 -15.75 -17.55
N LYS A 445 -6.68 -15.28 -17.65
CA LYS A 445 -7.82 -15.74 -16.83
C LYS A 445 -7.54 -15.65 -15.32
N LEU A 446 -6.81 -14.62 -14.90
CA LEU A 446 -6.47 -14.41 -13.49
C LEU A 446 -7.74 -14.13 -12.69
N PRO A 447 -8.04 -14.87 -11.60
CA PRO A 447 -9.24 -14.69 -10.79
C PRO A 447 -9.05 -13.54 -9.78
N ILE A 448 -8.74 -12.36 -10.30
CA ILE A 448 -8.34 -11.18 -9.54
C ILE A 448 -9.33 -10.03 -9.76
N THR A 449 -9.21 -9.01 -8.93
CA THR A 449 -9.92 -7.74 -9.08
C THR A 449 -8.94 -6.59 -8.93
N PHE A 450 -9.29 -5.42 -9.45
CA PHE A 450 -8.47 -4.22 -9.27
C PHE A 450 -9.30 -2.95 -9.14
N GLU A 451 -8.62 -1.89 -8.71
CA GLU A 451 -9.17 -0.55 -8.59
C GLU A 451 -8.11 0.52 -8.84
N GLY A 452 -8.54 1.77 -8.99
CA GLY A 452 -7.63 2.91 -9.12
C GLY A 452 -8.36 4.24 -9.30
N TRP A 453 -7.64 5.22 -9.83
CA TRP A 453 -8.18 6.54 -10.13
C TRP A 453 -8.26 6.83 -11.62
N THR A 454 -9.20 7.72 -11.96
CA THR A 454 -9.35 8.26 -13.31
C THR A 454 -9.77 9.73 -13.26
N ARG A 455 -9.84 10.33 -14.44
CA ARG A 455 -10.46 11.62 -14.70
C ARG A 455 -11.73 11.33 -15.50
N ALA A 456 -12.86 11.94 -15.11
CA ALA A 456 -14.17 11.57 -15.63
C ALA A 456 -14.28 11.55 -17.17
N ASN A 457 -13.60 12.48 -17.85
CA ASN A 457 -13.65 12.62 -19.31
C ASN A 457 -12.75 11.64 -20.10
N LEU A 458 -12.11 10.66 -19.44
CA LEU A 458 -11.25 9.67 -20.11
C LEU A 458 -11.89 8.29 -20.26
N ILE A 459 -13.12 8.12 -19.80
CA ILE A 459 -13.87 6.87 -19.87
C ILE A 459 -15.05 7.02 -20.81
N ASN A 460 -15.32 5.96 -21.57
CA ASN A 460 -16.56 5.76 -22.32
C ASN A 460 -17.13 4.37 -22.01
N ASP A 461 -18.29 4.05 -22.59
CA ASP A 461 -18.99 2.78 -22.33
C ASP A 461 -18.16 1.54 -22.68
N GLU A 462 -17.46 1.55 -23.83
CA GLU A 462 -16.61 0.45 -24.28
C GLU A 462 -15.44 0.20 -23.34
N MET A 463 -14.74 1.27 -22.94
CA MET A 463 -13.62 1.19 -21.99
C MET A 463 -14.10 0.67 -20.64
N MET A 464 -15.24 1.15 -20.14
CA MET A 464 -15.79 0.68 -18.87
C MET A 464 -16.17 -0.81 -18.93
N ALA A 465 -16.79 -1.26 -20.02
CA ALA A 465 -17.11 -2.67 -20.23
C ALA A 465 -15.86 -3.56 -20.24
N LEU A 466 -14.79 -3.12 -20.91
CA LEU A 466 -13.52 -3.84 -20.96
C LEU A 466 -12.84 -3.91 -19.59
N LEU A 467 -12.72 -2.79 -18.89
CA LEU A 467 -12.18 -2.72 -17.54
C LEU A 467 -12.95 -3.64 -16.58
N ARG A 468 -14.28 -3.61 -16.64
CA ARG A 468 -15.14 -4.47 -15.83
C ARG A 468 -14.90 -5.95 -16.10
N ARG A 469 -14.74 -6.34 -17.37
CA ARG A 469 -14.40 -7.71 -17.78
C ARG A 469 -13.01 -8.13 -17.28
N ALA A 470 -12.05 -7.22 -17.26
CA ALA A 470 -10.71 -7.47 -16.75
C ALA A 470 -10.63 -7.56 -15.21
N GLY A 471 -11.67 -7.11 -14.49
CA GLY A 471 -11.74 -7.24 -13.03
C GLY A 471 -11.84 -5.92 -12.27
N LEU A 472 -12.08 -4.78 -12.93
CA LEU A 472 -12.33 -3.52 -12.25
C LEU A 472 -13.60 -3.61 -11.37
N VAL A 473 -13.45 -3.34 -10.08
CA VAL A 473 -14.56 -3.36 -9.10
C VAL A 473 -14.88 -1.99 -8.52
N ARG A 474 -13.90 -1.08 -8.50
CA ARG A 474 -14.04 0.29 -7.99
C ARG A 474 -13.20 1.26 -8.79
N LEU A 475 -13.74 2.44 -9.06
CA LEU A 475 -13.03 3.50 -9.78
C LEU A 475 -13.33 4.84 -9.12
N SER A 476 -12.27 5.58 -8.83
CA SER A 476 -12.33 6.86 -8.15
C SER A 476 -12.12 8.00 -9.12
N CYS A 477 -12.94 9.05 -9.02
CA CYS A 477 -12.78 10.26 -9.83
C CYS A 477 -12.62 11.50 -8.94
N GLY A 478 -11.58 12.30 -9.24
CA GLY A 478 -11.44 13.65 -8.69
C GLY A 478 -12.35 14.62 -9.43
N VAL A 479 -13.46 15.01 -8.81
CA VAL A 479 -14.40 16.03 -9.31
C VAL A 479 -13.93 17.42 -8.92
N GLU A 480 -13.37 17.55 -7.72
CA GLU A 480 -12.91 18.79 -7.08
C GLU A 480 -14.02 19.83 -6.84
N SER A 481 -14.70 20.31 -7.88
CA SER A 481 -15.75 21.31 -7.79
C SER A 481 -16.89 21.03 -8.77
N GLY A 482 -18.11 21.40 -8.37
CA GLY A 482 -19.28 21.46 -9.26
C GLY A 482 -19.54 22.88 -9.75
N ASP A 483 -18.52 23.73 -9.75
CA ASP A 483 -18.55 25.09 -10.28
C ASP A 483 -17.58 25.22 -11.47
N PRO A 484 -18.08 25.51 -12.69
CA PRO A 484 -17.22 25.60 -13.87
C PRO A 484 -16.11 26.65 -13.79
N GLU A 485 -16.36 27.79 -13.14
CA GLU A 485 -15.35 28.85 -13.01
C GLU A 485 -14.25 28.45 -12.04
N VAL A 486 -14.61 27.79 -10.93
CA VAL A 486 -13.61 27.23 -10.00
C VAL A 486 -12.76 26.17 -10.71
N LEU A 487 -13.39 25.25 -11.46
CA LEU A 487 -12.68 24.23 -12.25
C LEU A 487 -11.69 24.85 -13.24
N LYS A 488 -12.09 25.93 -13.92
CA LYS A 488 -11.23 26.68 -14.84
C LYS A 488 -10.03 27.32 -14.12
N ILE A 489 -10.25 27.99 -12.98
CA ILE A 489 -9.18 28.62 -12.19
C ILE A 489 -8.16 27.57 -11.74
N ILE A 490 -8.62 26.42 -11.24
CA ILE A 490 -7.72 25.35 -10.79
C ILE A 490 -7.16 24.50 -11.92
N LYS A 491 -7.44 24.86 -13.18
CA LYS A 491 -7.00 24.17 -14.39
C LYS A 491 -7.47 22.71 -14.46
N LYS A 492 -8.61 22.41 -13.83
CA LYS A 492 -9.30 21.12 -13.91
C LYS A 492 -10.28 21.16 -15.09
N ASP A 493 -9.73 20.99 -16.28
CA ASP A 493 -10.47 20.91 -17.55
C ASP A 493 -11.36 19.65 -17.69
N VAL A 494 -12.41 19.53 -16.87
CA VAL A 494 -13.38 18.42 -16.91
C VAL A 494 -14.79 19.00 -17.00
N PRO A 495 -15.53 18.74 -18.10
CA PRO A 495 -16.93 19.12 -18.19
C PRO A 495 -17.80 18.42 -17.14
N GLN A 496 -18.84 19.08 -16.67
CA GLN A 496 -19.75 18.52 -15.65
C GLN A 496 -20.52 17.32 -16.19
N GLU A 497 -20.85 17.34 -17.48
CA GLU A 497 -21.53 16.29 -18.22
C GLU A 497 -20.71 15.01 -18.22
N ALA A 498 -19.39 15.12 -18.41
CA ALA A 498 -18.48 13.97 -18.32
C ALA A 498 -18.48 13.37 -16.92
N THR A 499 -18.63 14.19 -15.88
CA THR A 499 -18.73 13.71 -14.49
C THR A 499 -20.03 12.95 -14.27
N ARG A 500 -21.17 13.45 -14.76
CA ARG A 500 -22.46 12.72 -14.69
C ARG A 500 -22.38 11.39 -15.43
N GLU A 501 -21.83 11.42 -16.64
CA GLU A 501 -21.65 10.24 -17.47
C GLU A 501 -20.76 9.20 -16.79
N PHE A 502 -19.66 9.61 -16.15
CA PHE A 502 -18.80 8.71 -15.38
C PHE A 502 -19.58 7.93 -14.31
N PHE A 503 -20.41 8.60 -13.50
CA PHE A 503 -21.19 7.92 -12.46
C PHE A 503 -22.26 6.99 -13.05
N ARG A 504 -22.91 7.41 -14.14
CA ARG A 504 -23.87 6.58 -14.89
C ARG A 504 -23.22 5.31 -15.44
N LEU A 505 -22.02 5.43 -16.03
CA LEU A 505 -21.26 4.30 -16.57
C LEU A 505 -20.82 3.34 -15.45
N CYS A 506 -20.35 3.87 -14.32
CA CYS A 506 -20.02 3.06 -13.16
C CYS A 506 -21.21 2.23 -12.68
N GLU A 507 -22.39 2.85 -12.52
CA GLU A 507 -23.61 2.12 -12.14
C GLU A 507 -23.99 1.07 -13.19
N LYS A 508 -24.03 1.46 -14.48
CA LYS A 508 -24.39 0.57 -15.59
C LYS A 508 -23.56 -0.72 -15.60
N HIS A 509 -22.25 -0.63 -15.33
CA HIS A 509 -21.31 -1.75 -15.36
C HIS A 509 -21.08 -2.42 -13.99
N GLY A 510 -21.77 -1.96 -12.94
CA GLY A 510 -21.61 -2.49 -11.58
C GLY A 510 -20.23 -2.22 -10.97
N VAL A 511 -19.59 -1.11 -11.35
CA VAL A 511 -18.34 -0.61 -10.78
C VAL A 511 -18.67 0.39 -9.67
N GLU A 512 -18.08 0.20 -8.49
CA GLU A 512 -18.28 1.12 -7.37
C GLU A 512 -17.60 2.47 -7.67
N ALA A 513 -18.35 3.56 -7.71
CA ALA A 513 -17.80 4.89 -7.94
C ALA A 513 -17.48 5.61 -6.63
N MET A 514 -16.27 6.16 -6.53
CA MET A 514 -15.91 7.09 -5.45
C MET A 514 -15.66 8.49 -6.00
N CYS A 515 -16.19 9.50 -5.31
CA CYS A 515 -15.97 10.91 -5.63
C CYS A 515 -14.99 11.55 -4.64
N SER A 516 -14.04 12.31 -5.16
CA SER A 516 -13.28 13.30 -4.37
C SER A 516 -13.69 14.71 -4.77
N ALA A 517 -14.03 15.53 -3.78
CA ALA A 517 -14.33 16.95 -3.94
C ALA A 517 -13.49 17.78 -2.96
N MET A 518 -13.16 19.01 -3.36
CA MET A 518 -12.30 19.92 -2.62
C MET A 518 -13.05 21.20 -2.28
N LEU A 519 -12.90 21.67 -1.04
CA LEU A 519 -13.46 22.94 -0.57
C LEU A 519 -12.32 23.89 -0.17
N GLY A 520 -12.46 25.18 -0.47
CA GLY A 520 -11.42 26.18 -0.30
C GLY A 520 -10.54 26.36 -1.55
N SER A 521 -11.05 25.98 -2.73
CA SER A 521 -10.29 26.12 -3.97
C SER A 521 -10.04 27.61 -4.31
N PRO A 522 -8.96 27.97 -5.04
CA PRO A 522 -8.75 29.32 -5.51
C PRO A 522 -9.99 29.87 -6.25
N GLY A 523 -10.44 31.08 -5.90
CA GLY A 523 -11.62 31.72 -6.48
C GLY A 523 -12.97 31.21 -5.95
N GLU A 524 -12.97 30.25 -5.03
CA GLU A 524 -14.20 29.68 -4.49
C GLU A 524 -14.92 30.64 -3.53
N THR A 525 -16.26 30.58 -3.51
CA THR A 525 -17.14 31.38 -2.65
C THR A 525 -18.14 30.48 -1.94
N LYS A 526 -18.85 30.98 -0.92
CA LYS A 526 -19.95 30.23 -0.30
C LYS A 526 -21.00 29.78 -1.33
N ALA A 527 -21.27 30.60 -2.34
CA ALA A 527 -22.20 30.27 -3.41
C ALA A 527 -21.71 29.11 -4.30
N SER A 528 -20.44 29.10 -4.69
CA SER A 528 -19.88 28.01 -5.50
C SER A 528 -19.75 26.71 -4.70
N VAL A 529 -19.41 26.75 -3.40
CA VAL A 529 -19.44 25.57 -2.53
C VAL A 529 -20.84 24.94 -2.50
N ARG A 530 -21.89 25.76 -2.38
CA ARG A 530 -23.28 25.26 -2.43
C ARG A 530 -23.60 24.65 -3.79
N ARG A 531 -23.14 25.25 -4.90
CA ARG A 531 -23.28 24.66 -6.24
C ARG A 531 -22.59 23.31 -6.34
N THR A 532 -21.37 23.17 -5.82
CA THR A 532 -20.65 21.88 -5.75
C THR A 532 -21.46 20.81 -5.00
N ILE A 533 -21.96 21.14 -3.81
CA ILE A 533 -22.77 20.21 -3.02
C ILE A 533 -24.06 19.85 -3.77
N GLN A 534 -24.76 20.82 -4.36
CA GLN A 534 -25.99 20.60 -5.12
C GLN A 534 -25.76 19.75 -6.38
N PHE A 535 -24.66 19.99 -7.10
CA PHE A 535 -24.27 19.23 -8.27
C PHE A 535 -24.05 17.76 -7.91
N LEU A 536 -23.21 17.47 -6.92
CA LEU A 536 -22.97 16.10 -6.46
C LEU A 536 -24.25 15.45 -5.92
N ASP A 537 -25.06 16.21 -5.18
CA ASP A 537 -26.33 15.71 -4.67
C ASP A 537 -27.30 15.35 -5.80
N SER A 538 -27.26 16.07 -6.93
CA SER A 538 -28.10 15.80 -8.10
C SER A 538 -27.77 14.50 -8.85
N ILE A 539 -26.63 13.86 -8.57
CA ILE A 539 -26.20 12.62 -9.25
C ILE A 539 -26.77 11.39 -8.50
N PRO A 540 -27.78 10.69 -9.03
CA PRO A 540 -28.41 9.57 -8.32
C PRO A 540 -27.48 8.37 -8.13
N GLU A 541 -26.54 8.15 -9.03
CA GLU A 541 -25.63 7.00 -9.05
C GLU A 541 -24.47 7.13 -8.06
N LEU A 542 -24.16 8.36 -7.64
CA LEU A 542 -23.11 8.67 -6.68
C LEU A 542 -23.40 8.00 -5.33
N LEU A 543 -22.50 7.10 -4.90
CA LEU A 543 -22.62 6.37 -3.64
C LEU A 543 -21.84 7.00 -2.49
N PHE A 544 -20.62 7.46 -2.77
CA PHE A 544 -19.69 7.94 -1.76
C PHE A 544 -18.95 9.20 -2.22
N THR A 545 -18.82 10.18 -1.35
CA THR A 545 -18.03 11.40 -1.59
C THR A 545 -17.10 11.68 -0.43
N ASN A 546 -15.83 11.92 -0.73
CA ASN A 546 -14.94 12.59 0.19
C ASN A 546 -14.95 14.10 -0.07
N PHE A 547 -15.14 14.91 0.97
CA PHE A 547 -14.91 16.35 0.91
C PHE A 547 -13.63 16.67 1.68
N SER A 548 -12.59 17.08 0.98
CA SER A 548 -11.33 17.53 1.58
C SER A 548 -11.29 19.05 1.61
N ILE A 549 -10.71 19.62 2.66
CA ILE A 549 -10.30 21.03 2.65
C ILE A 549 -9.01 21.14 1.83
N ALA A 550 -8.95 22.13 0.94
CA ALA A 550 -7.84 22.35 0.05
C ALA A 550 -6.61 22.85 0.83
N ASN A 551 -5.48 22.18 0.64
CA ASN A 551 -4.22 22.50 1.29
C ASN A 551 -3.20 22.92 0.23
N PRO A 552 -2.64 24.14 0.31
CA PRO A 552 -1.68 24.64 -0.67
C PRO A 552 -0.29 24.01 -0.44
N TYR A 553 -0.03 22.84 -1.02
CA TYR A 553 1.24 22.15 -0.79
C TYR A 553 2.45 22.84 -1.46
N PRO A 554 3.66 22.67 -0.89
CA PRO A 554 4.93 23.07 -1.50
C PRO A 554 5.06 22.58 -2.94
N GLY A 555 5.62 23.43 -3.82
CA GLY A 555 5.80 23.13 -5.24
C GLY A 555 4.56 23.37 -6.13
N THR A 556 3.41 23.73 -5.55
CA THR A 556 2.17 23.98 -6.32
C THR A 556 1.97 25.47 -6.66
N GLU A 557 1.28 25.76 -7.77
CA GLU A 557 0.84 27.12 -8.08
C GLU A 557 -0.12 27.68 -7.03
N MET A 558 -0.95 26.81 -6.45
CA MET A 558 -1.90 27.18 -5.41
C MET A 558 -1.21 27.80 -4.19
N LEU A 559 -0.07 27.26 -3.74
CA LEU A 559 0.69 27.85 -2.64
C LEU A 559 1.27 29.22 -3.00
N LYS A 560 1.80 29.37 -4.22
CA LYS A 560 2.25 30.67 -4.71
C LYS A 560 1.10 31.69 -4.66
N TRP A 561 -0.07 31.32 -5.18
CA TRP A 561 -1.26 32.18 -5.15
C TRP A 561 -1.75 32.50 -3.74
N ALA A 562 -1.68 31.53 -2.81
CA ALA A 562 -2.07 31.74 -1.42
C ALA A 562 -1.16 32.76 -0.70
N ARG A 563 0.15 32.73 -0.98
CA ARG A 563 1.13 33.70 -0.45
C ARG A 563 0.97 35.09 -1.09
N GLU A 564 0.57 35.15 -2.36
CA GLU A 564 0.37 36.40 -3.12
C GLU A 564 -1.03 37.02 -2.92
N GLY A 565 -1.95 36.32 -2.26
CA GLY A 565 -3.35 36.79 -2.13
C GLY A 565 -4.18 36.65 -3.41
N LYS A 566 -3.74 35.85 -4.39
CA LYS A 566 -4.38 35.73 -5.70
C LYS A 566 -5.64 34.86 -5.65
N TYR A 567 -6.62 35.17 -6.50
CA TYR A 567 -7.92 34.49 -6.56
C TYR A 567 -8.64 34.48 -5.20
N GLY A 568 -8.42 35.50 -4.39
CA GLY A 568 -9.05 35.68 -3.08
C GLY A 568 -8.51 34.78 -1.98
N LEU A 569 -7.45 34.00 -2.22
CA LEU A 569 -6.82 33.16 -1.20
C LEU A 569 -6.14 34.00 -0.12
N ARG A 570 -6.17 33.52 1.12
CA ARG A 570 -5.40 34.06 2.25
C ARG A 570 -4.82 32.91 3.04
N LEU A 571 -3.49 32.86 3.17
CA LEU A 571 -2.80 31.87 3.99
C LEU A 571 -2.85 32.28 5.47
N ARG A 572 -3.44 31.43 6.32
CA ARG A 572 -3.51 31.64 7.77
C ARG A 572 -2.23 31.23 8.48
N TYR A 573 -1.59 30.17 8.01
CA TYR A 573 -0.32 29.66 8.50
C TYR A 573 0.35 28.80 7.43
N ASP A 574 1.69 28.73 7.48
CA ASP A 574 2.54 27.96 6.55
C ASP A 574 3.32 26.86 7.28
N GLU A 575 2.69 26.24 8.28
CA GLU A 575 3.26 25.15 9.06
C GLU A 575 2.67 23.82 8.58
N LEU A 576 3.44 23.07 7.79
CA LEU A 576 2.97 21.86 7.11
C LEU A 576 2.50 20.75 8.06
N SER A 577 3.05 20.68 9.28
CA SER A 577 2.60 19.75 10.33
C SER A 577 1.16 20.01 10.77
N LYS A 578 0.63 21.22 10.54
CA LYS A 578 -0.76 21.60 10.85
C LYS A 578 -1.70 21.41 9.66
N TYR A 579 -1.20 21.01 8.50
CA TYR A 579 -2.05 20.83 7.32
C TYR A 579 -2.85 19.55 7.47
N THR A 580 -4.15 19.72 7.70
CA THR A 580 -5.10 18.63 7.90
C THR A 580 -6.14 18.61 6.79
N ARG A 581 -6.72 17.43 6.53
CA ARG A 581 -7.85 17.27 5.59
C ARG A 581 -9.20 17.67 6.20
N TYR A 582 -9.28 17.68 7.53
CA TYR A 582 -10.49 17.88 8.32
C TYR A 582 -10.24 18.84 9.49
N ASP A 583 -11.30 19.34 10.09
CA ASP A 583 -11.29 20.06 11.37
C ASP A 583 -10.62 21.45 11.39
N ASP A 584 -9.67 21.76 10.50
CA ASP A 584 -9.11 23.09 10.30
C ASP A 584 -8.75 23.35 8.83
N SER A 585 -8.41 24.59 8.49
CA SER A 585 -7.96 25.00 7.16
C SER A 585 -6.76 25.95 7.27
N PRO A 586 -5.65 25.70 6.55
CA PRO A 586 -4.53 26.65 6.46
C PRO A 586 -4.88 27.88 5.64
N ILE A 587 -6.01 27.88 4.93
CA ILE A 587 -6.42 28.96 4.04
C ILE A 587 -7.83 29.48 4.36
N GLU A 588 -8.05 30.70 3.92
CA GLU A 588 -9.37 31.27 3.66
C GLU A 588 -9.45 31.69 2.19
N VAL A 589 -10.66 31.82 1.65
CA VAL A 589 -10.83 32.24 0.26
C VAL A 589 -12.09 33.07 0.09
N ASN A 590 -11.97 34.27 -0.48
CA ASN A 590 -13.09 35.20 -0.67
C ASN A 590 -13.91 35.38 0.63
N ASP A 591 -15.19 34.97 0.60
CA ASP A 591 -16.17 35.02 1.68
C ASP A 591 -16.21 33.73 2.55
N LEU A 592 -15.29 32.79 2.34
CA LEU A 592 -15.14 31.55 3.10
C LEU A 592 -14.03 31.69 4.14
N THR A 593 -14.40 31.76 5.41
CA THR A 593 -13.45 31.61 6.52
C THR A 593 -13.07 30.13 6.72
N ALA A 594 -11.98 29.86 7.45
CA ALA A 594 -11.62 28.49 7.80
C ALA A 594 -12.74 27.74 8.54
N LYS A 595 -13.50 28.43 9.40
CA LYS A 595 -14.67 27.87 10.09
C LYS A 595 -15.79 27.55 9.12
N ASP A 596 -16.01 28.39 8.10
CA ASP A 596 -17.02 28.13 7.08
C ASP A 596 -16.66 26.89 6.24
N LEU A 597 -15.39 26.72 5.86
CA LEU A 597 -14.92 25.54 5.15
C LEU A 597 -15.20 24.24 5.92
N VAL A 598 -14.87 24.19 7.21
CA VAL A 598 -15.16 23.03 8.08
C VAL A 598 -16.66 22.78 8.22
N ARG A 599 -17.48 23.84 8.27
CA ARG A 599 -18.94 23.73 8.35
C ARG A 599 -19.55 23.24 7.05
N TYR A 600 -19.11 23.75 5.90
CA TYR A 600 -19.57 23.29 4.58
C TYR A 600 -19.11 21.86 4.29
N GLN A 601 -17.92 21.46 4.73
CA GLN A 601 -17.47 20.07 4.69
C GLN A 601 -18.45 19.16 5.44
N ALA A 602 -18.82 19.52 6.68
CA ALA A 602 -19.80 18.77 7.46
C ALA A 602 -21.19 18.74 6.78
N LEU A 603 -21.65 19.89 6.27
CA LEU A 603 -22.92 19.99 5.54
C LEU A 603 -22.94 19.09 4.29
N GLY A 604 -21.89 19.14 3.47
CA GLY A 604 -21.76 18.34 2.26
C GLY A 604 -21.76 16.85 2.58
N LEU A 605 -20.97 16.43 3.58
CA LEU A 605 -20.92 15.03 4.02
C LEU A 605 -22.28 14.54 4.51
N ILE A 606 -23.01 15.33 5.30
CA ILE A 606 -24.37 14.98 5.75
C ILE A 606 -25.33 14.90 4.56
N LYS A 607 -25.43 15.96 3.76
CA LYS A 607 -26.43 16.08 2.69
C LYS A 607 -26.27 14.97 1.65
N ILE A 608 -25.02 14.65 1.29
CA ILE A 608 -24.74 13.56 0.37
C ILE A 608 -25.07 12.21 1.02
N HIS A 609 -24.56 11.90 2.22
CA HIS A 609 -24.62 10.53 2.75
C HIS A 609 -25.91 10.19 3.50
N LEU A 610 -26.78 11.14 3.82
CA LEU A 610 -28.09 10.85 4.45
C LEU A 610 -29.17 10.43 3.46
N ARG A 611 -28.93 10.48 2.14
CA ARG A 611 -29.88 9.90 1.17
C ARG A 611 -29.97 8.38 1.39
N PRO A 612 -31.17 7.76 1.37
CA PRO A 612 -31.34 6.36 1.76
C PRO A 612 -30.35 5.38 1.10
N ARG A 613 -30.20 5.47 -0.23
CA ARG A 613 -29.27 4.62 -0.99
C ARG A 613 -27.80 4.81 -0.59
N ARG A 614 -27.36 6.07 -0.40
CA ARG A 614 -25.99 6.43 -0.02
C ARG A 614 -25.70 6.10 1.44
N PHE A 615 -26.69 6.24 2.31
CA PHE A 615 -26.61 5.87 3.71
C PHE A 615 -26.44 4.35 3.88
N ILE A 616 -27.22 3.56 3.13
CA ILE A 616 -27.05 2.10 3.07
C ILE A 616 -25.66 1.74 2.54
N ALA A 617 -25.19 2.39 1.47
CA ALA A 617 -23.84 2.18 0.95
C ALA A 617 -22.76 2.49 2.01
N ALA A 618 -22.90 3.61 2.74
CA ALA A 618 -22.00 3.97 3.82
C ALA A 618 -22.01 2.94 4.96
N ILE A 619 -23.18 2.45 5.38
CA ILE A 619 -23.28 1.38 6.41
C ILE A 619 -22.63 0.09 5.92
N ARG A 620 -22.86 -0.29 4.66
CA ARG A 620 -22.21 -1.46 4.07
C ARG A 620 -20.69 -1.30 4.12
N MET A 621 -20.16 -0.16 3.72
CA MET A 621 -18.72 0.08 3.69
C MET A 621 -18.08 0.23 5.09
N LEU A 622 -18.68 1.00 6.00
CA LEU A 622 -18.05 1.45 7.25
C LEU A 622 -18.58 0.73 8.50
N GLY A 623 -19.73 0.07 8.39
CA GLY A 623 -20.49 -0.41 9.53
C GLY A 623 -21.30 0.71 10.20
N PHE A 624 -22.35 0.32 10.93
CA PHE A 624 -23.25 1.27 11.57
C PHE A 624 -22.60 1.97 12.78
N ALA A 625 -21.96 1.21 13.68
CA ALA A 625 -21.40 1.76 14.91
C ALA A 625 -20.33 2.85 14.69
N PRO A 626 -19.39 2.74 13.73
CA PRO A 626 -18.43 3.81 13.45
C PRO A 626 -19.05 5.08 12.86
N LEU A 627 -20.21 4.97 12.18
CA LEU A 627 -20.86 6.10 11.51
C LEU A 627 -21.59 7.02 12.49
N VAL A 628 -22.27 6.48 13.49
CA VAL A 628 -23.08 7.25 14.46
C VAL A 628 -22.32 8.44 15.08
N PRO A 629 -21.13 8.27 15.70
CA PRO A 629 -20.43 9.39 16.33
C PRO A 629 -19.97 10.43 15.31
N ILE A 630 -19.68 10.03 14.07
CA ILE A 630 -19.28 10.93 12.99
C ILE A 630 -20.46 11.81 12.58
N PHE A 631 -21.62 11.20 12.35
CA PHE A 631 -22.83 11.94 12.01
C PHE A 631 -23.23 12.91 13.12
N ILE A 632 -23.19 12.50 14.39
CA ILE A 632 -23.46 13.39 15.52
C ILE A 632 -22.50 14.59 15.51
N LYS A 633 -21.18 14.35 15.38
CA LYS A 633 -20.18 15.42 15.29
C LYS A 633 -20.47 16.38 14.13
N MET A 634 -20.81 15.86 12.96
CA MET A 634 -21.14 16.70 11.80
C MET A 634 -22.40 17.53 12.03
N VAL A 635 -23.46 16.95 12.59
CA VAL A 635 -24.71 17.67 12.87
C VAL A 635 -24.47 18.79 13.87
N LEU A 636 -23.70 18.53 14.93
CA LEU A 636 -23.32 19.55 15.91
C LEU A 636 -22.53 20.70 15.25
N LYS A 637 -21.62 20.41 14.30
CA LYS A 637 -20.90 21.44 13.54
C LYS A 637 -21.85 22.32 12.71
N VAL A 638 -22.84 21.71 12.05
CA VAL A 638 -23.85 22.43 11.25
C VAL A 638 -24.75 23.30 12.13
N VAL A 639 -25.26 22.76 13.24
CA VAL A 639 -26.14 23.48 14.18
C VAL A 639 -25.44 24.68 14.81
N ARG A 640 -24.15 24.53 15.20
CA ARG A 640 -23.31 25.65 15.69
C ARG A 640 -23.00 26.70 14.63
N GLY A 641 -23.32 26.44 13.36
CA GLY A 641 -23.22 27.38 12.25
C GLY A 641 -24.37 28.39 12.16
N GLY A 642 -25.40 28.26 13.01
CA GLY A 642 -26.51 29.20 13.09
C GLY A 642 -27.51 29.10 11.93
N ARG A 643 -28.34 30.14 11.77
CA ARG A 643 -29.48 30.15 10.83
C ARG A 643 -29.07 29.95 9.37
N GLU A 644 -27.91 30.47 8.94
CA GLU A 644 -27.41 30.33 7.56
C GLU A 644 -27.17 28.85 7.21
N MET A 645 -26.48 28.11 8.08
CA MET A 645 -26.17 26.69 7.85
C MET A 645 -27.42 25.81 7.98
N LEU A 646 -28.33 26.16 8.90
CA LEU A 646 -29.60 25.46 9.04
C LEU A 646 -30.48 25.67 7.80
N TRP A 647 -30.53 26.88 7.25
CA TRP A 647 -31.23 27.15 6.00
C TRP A 647 -30.58 26.44 4.81
N ALA A 648 -29.25 26.40 4.73
CA ALA A 648 -28.53 25.64 3.69
C ALA A 648 -28.77 24.12 3.79
N PHE A 649 -28.99 23.60 5.00
CA PHE A 649 -29.37 22.21 5.25
C PHE A 649 -30.82 21.93 4.82
N LEU A 650 -31.75 22.81 5.20
CA LEU A 650 -33.19 22.66 4.94
C LEU A 650 -33.61 23.01 3.51
N SER A 651 -32.83 23.81 2.80
CA SER A 651 -33.04 24.10 1.38
C SER A 651 -32.78 22.83 0.56
N THR A 652 -33.86 22.09 0.36
CA THR A 652 -33.91 20.91 -0.49
C THR A 652 -33.90 21.35 -1.95
N SER A 653 -32.99 20.77 -2.72
CA SER A 653 -33.15 20.64 -4.16
C SER A 653 -34.38 19.75 -4.38
N ARG A 654 -35.46 20.30 -4.96
CA ARG A 654 -36.60 19.50 -5.38
C ARG A 654 -36.09 18.43 -6.38
N PRO A 655 -36.38 17.14 -6.17
CA PRO A 655 -36.00 16.11 -7.14
C PRO A 655 -36.73 16.36 -8.47
N GLY A 656 -35.99 16.37 -9.58
CA GLY A 656 -36.57 16.37 -10.94
C GLY A 656 -36.60 17.71 -11.70
N LYS A 657 -35.98 18.79 -11.22
CA LYS A 657 -35.67 19.94 -12.09
C LYS A 657 -34.22 19.84 -12.54
N GLU A 658 -34.00 19.72 -13.85
CA GLU A 658 -32.68 19.88 -14.46
C GLU A 658 -32.04 21.17 -13.96
N TYR A 659 -30.81 21.04 -13.47
CA TYR A 659 -29.99 22.19 -13.14
C TYR A 659 -29.58 22.86 -14.45
N VAL A 660 -30.16 24.03 -14.72
CA VAL A 660 -29.70 24.93 -15.79
C VAL A 660 -28.69 25.88 -15.15
N ALA A 661 -27.43 25.82 -15.58
CA ALA A 661 -26.43 26.77 -15.15
C ALA A 661 -26.89 28.20 -15.53
N PRO A 662 -26.89 29.18 -14.61
CA PRO A 662 -27.15 30.56 -15.01
C PRO A 662 -26.06 31.02 -15.98
N ALA A 663 -26.45 31.72 -17.04
CA ALA A 663 -25.53 32.28 -18.02
C ALA A 663 -24.42 33.07 -17.32
N PRO A 664 -23.15 32.98 -17.78
CA PRO A 664 -22.04 33.67 -17.14
C PRO A 664 -22.34 35.16 -17.06
N ALA A 665 -22.27 35.72 -15.85
CA ALA A 665 -22.33 37.15 -15.66
C ALA A 665 -21.18 37.78 -16.47
N LYS A 666 -21.51 38.66 -17.41
CA LYS A 666 -20.50 39.48 -18.10
C LYS A 666 -19.80 40.30 -17.01
N LEU A 667 -18.55 39.94 -16.73
CA LEU A 667 -17.64 40.78 -15.95
C LEU A 667 -17.31 41.99 -16.82
N SER A 668 -17.86 43.15 -16.46
CA SER A 668 -17.40 44.47 -16.92
C SER A 668 -16.18 44.91 -16.13
#